data_AF-A0A2D9JHR7-F1
#
_entry.id   AF-A0A2D9JHR7-F1
#
_cell.length_a   1.000
_cell.length_b   1.000
_cell.length_c   1.000
_cell.angle_alpha   90.00
_cell.angle_beta   90.00
_cell.angle_gamma   90.00
#
_symmetry.space_group_name_H-M   'P 1'
#
loop_
_entity.id
_entity.type
_entity.pdbx_description
1 polymer ?
#
loop_
_entity_poly.entity_id
_entity_poly.type
_entity_poly.pdbx_seq_one_letter_code
_entity_poly.pdbx_strand_id
1 'polypeptide(L)'
;MLHLKYDRIVLLAVAALFIGVADTAAHAQSPASSVQTGLPPSLQFASEDASFYYALTNNRLKWDAVAENTTVQRLLAMPVVQRGIADARDKILSDIQNDLDGADTPAWVRSSYEFWSGEEGQAYLPTIASLASREVFTFADKSLAEQYATFNQMMAEQLSEISLDPDANSDELEPFNSFNSPGNEDFLDSLQIPRIVAGAKISGATEQQRVRELLNMLAAKFRNELLQLSDAENQYILDSLDHQNVGEVDERWVMQLTGDDYPWDAAIQRMSVDADPEEIAKLEQRFATIRERTAGKSVVLSIGFADGYLYASVGHDPEMVAPAKVERPLYRRDVFQPLLENRGKAFSGVGYQNSTLKQQTSWVTQWSMYLQLIPTFAEKMLSDSELDPLSYQPLLTNIHEDVEMLMEDLNRLYNPLGEELTFAFFFKGGIAGYQYHHHTNPIRVQAQPLKSLQHIGENPALFSASADWDDDGTLDKWLNRIQERAEQAMALTAESGDASPTSKMDPAIAAGLTELFLATKDDLLPSVGKEAAFVLDFEQRSRQWHPIVPPSADALPFPAPALVYELTSAERHRRAWRRYFDTINPLFMSFGPLMGLPPGQGLPEATETAIPGGVYLQVPGVPMLGADPQFSPGLALTSDWAVYTLFQGQATNFVRANSPQLPPPLNDLNRPLIAAGHIDLLQFADAAQVWMKDVMPMVKQMNRNQGPPDLDAEPSNTPNMEETAELVAIAIDLLRQIPSYTHATYVQDNSVVTQYVIKVPTLQPAAK
;
A
#
# COMPACT_ATOMS: atom_id res chain seq x y z
N MET A 1 -20.53 -6.67 -9.67
CA MET A 1 -20.56 -7.97 -8.95
C MET A 1 -19.89 -9.14 -9.72
N LEU A 2 -20.04 -9.24 -11.05
CA LEU A 2 -19.35 -10.26 -11.85
C LEU A 2 -17.81 -10.14 -11.80
N HIS A 3 -17.25 -8.93 -11.88
CA HIS A 3 -15.80 -8.69 -11.75
C HIS A 3 -15.22 -9.22 -10.42
N LEU A 4 -15.88 -8.94 -9.29
CA LEU A 4 -15.49 -9.44 -7.97
C LEU A 4 -15.57 -10.97 -7.82
N LYS A 5 -16.47 -11.64 -8.55
CA LYS A 5 -16.54 -13.11 -8.60
C LYS A 5 -15.40 -13.69 -9.45
N TYR A 6 -15.12 -13.12 -10.62
CA TYR A 6 -14.02 -13.55 -11.50
C TYR A 6 -12.64 -13.29 -10.87
N ASP A 7 -12.45 -12.14 -10.20
CA ASP A 7 -11.20 -11.83 -9.49
C ASP A 7 -10.95 -12.80 -8.35
N ARG A 8 -12.00 -13.20 -7.60
CA ARG A 8 -11.91 -14.26 -6.58
C ARG A 8 -11.56 -15.61 -7.19
N ILE A 9 -12.14 -15.99 -8.31
CA ILE A 9 -11.88 -17.26 -9.01
C ILE A 9 -10.43 -17.34 -9.55
N VAL A 10 -9.90 -16.25 -10.11
CA VAL A 10 -8.49 -16.16 -10.50
C VAL A 10 -7.58 -16.20 -9.27
N LEU A 11 -7.96 -15.52 -8.19
CA LEU A 11 -7.25 -15.61 -6.90
C LEU A 11 -7.24 -17.04 -6.36
N LEU A 12 -8.32 -17.82 -6.55
CA LEU A 12 -8.46 -19.21 -6.10
C LEU A 12 -7.59 -20.17 -6.92
N ALA A 13 -7.49 -19.98 -8.24
CA ALA A 13 -6.57 -20.74 -9.08
C ALA A 13 -5.10 -20.44 -8.74
N VAL A 14 -4.79 -19.16 -8.46
CA VAL A 14 -3.48 -18.72 -7.98
C VAL A 14 -3.19 -19.23 -6.57
N ALA A 15 -4.16 -19.23 -5.66
CA ALA A 15 -4.03 -19.76 -4.31
C ALA A 15 -3.82 -21.27 -4.30
N ALA A 16 -4.51 -22.03 -5.15
CA ALA A 16 -4.27 -23.46 -5.35
C ALA A 16 -2.84 -23.73 -5.86
N LEU A 17 -2.34 -22.87 -6.76
CA LEU A 17 -0.95 -22.87 -7.20
C LEU A 17 0.01 -22.61 -6.02
N PHE A 18 -0.25 -21.61 -5.17
CA PHE A 18 0.61 -21.28 -4.04
C PHE A 18 0.59 -22.34 -2.92
N ILE A 19 -0.57 -22.95 -2.63
CA ILE A 19 -0.70 -24.03 -1.64
C ILE A 19 0.08 -25.27 -2.12
N GLY A 20 -0.04 -25.63 -3.40
CA GLY A 20 0.75 -26.72 -3.99
C GLY A 20 2.25 -26.42 -4.07
N VAL A 21 2.62 -25.18 -4.41
CA VAL A 21 4.03 -24.76 -4.50
C VAL A 21 4.71 -24.72 -3.12
N ALA A 22 4.01 -24.39 -2.03
CA ALA A 22 4.61 -24.35 -0.70
C ALA A 22 5.10 -25.72 -0.21
N ASP A 23 4.30 -26.78 -0.38
CA ASP A 23 4.68 -28.15 0.02
C ASP A 23 5.74 -28.76 -0.91
N THR A 24 5.66 -28.45 -2.22
CA THR A 24 6.59 -29.01 -3.22
C THR A 24 7.91 -28.25 -3.33
N ALA A 25 7.94 -26.93 -3.09
CA ALA A 25 9.17 -26.13 -3.11
C ALA A 25 10.12 -26.49 -1.95
N ALA A 26 9.59 -26.95 -0.82
CA ALA A 26 10.37 -27.49 0.29
C ALA A 26 11.08 -28.82 -0.07
N HIS A 27 10.57 -29.57 -1.07
CA HIS A 27 11.06 -30.90 -1.44
C HIS A 27 11.74 -30.97 -2.80
N ALA A 28 11.62 -29.93 -3.65
CA ALA A 28 12.29 -29.86 -4.93
C ALA A 28 13.80 -29.60 -4.75
N GLN A 29 14.56 -30.69 -4.59
CA GLN A 29 16.03 -30.69 -4.70
C GLN A 29 16.45 -30.42 -6.16
N SER A 30 16.37 -29.16 -6.59
CA SER A 30 17.06 -28.71 -7.79
C SER A 30 18.52 -28.41 -7.43
N PRO A 31 19.52 -28.82 -8.23
CA PRO A 31 20.92 -28.52 -7.94
C PRO A 31 21.11 -27.00 -7.82
N ALA A 32 21.83 -26.57 -6.78
CA ALA A 32 22.07 -25.18 -6.42
C ALA A 32 22.37 -24.35 -7.68
N SER A 33 21.38 -23.54 -8.10
CA SER A 33 21.58 -22.67 -9.26
C SER A 33 22.62 -21.62 -8.88
N SER A 34 23.65 -21.49 -9.71
CA SER A 34 24.66 -20.45 -9.55
C SER A 34 23.98 -19.09 -9.49
N VAL A 35 24.29 -18.30 -8.46
CA VAL A 35 23.77 -16.93 -8.30
C VAL A 35 24.00 -16.14 -9.60
N GLN A 36 22.92 -15.67 -10.21
CA GLN A 36 22.97 -14.86 -11.41
C GLN A 36 23.52 -13.48 -11.05
N THR A 37 24.66 -13.15 -11.64
CA THR A 37 25.25 -11.80 -11.65
C THR A 37 25.05 -11.18 -13.02
N GLY A 38 24.83 -9.88 -13.11
CA GLY A 38 24.45 -9.26 -14.39
C GLY A 38 23.07 -8.64 -14.33
N LEU A 39 22.77 -7.76 -15.29
CA LEU A 39 21.42 -7.27 -15.53
C LEU A 39 20.45 -8.45 -15.75
N PRO A 40 19.17 -8.34 -15.33
CA PRO A 40 18.13 -9.27 -15.74
C PRO A 40 18.07 -9.37 -17.27
N PRO A 41 18.26 -10.56 -17.88
CA PRO A 41 18.22 -10.69 -19.32
C PRO A 41 16.88 -10.29 -19.93
N SER A 42 15.76 -10.40 -19.19
CA SER A 42 14.45 -9.96 -19.68
C SER A 42 14.34 -8.46 -19.98
N LEU A 43 15.26 -7.63 -19.47
CA LEU A 43 15.35 -6.21 -19.84
C LEU A 43 15.54 -5.99 -21.35
N GLN A 44 16.01 -7.02 -22.09
CA GLN A 44 16.16 -6.95 -23.54
C GLN A 44 14.82 -7.06 -24.31
N PHE A 45 13.73 -7.45 -23.65
CA PHE A 45 12.41 -7.62 -24.25
C PHE A 45 11.55 -6.35 -24.13
N ALA A 46 11.77 -5.56 -23.07
CA ALA A 46 11.08 -4.30 -22.88
C ALA A 46 11.66 -3.23 -23.81
N SER A 47 10.81 -2.61 -24.63
CA SER A 47 11.16 -1.50 -25.52
C SER A 47 11.38 -0.19 -24.75
N GLU A 48 12.01 0.78 -25.42
CA GLU A 48 12.26 2.10 -24.85
C GLU A 48 10.99 2.86 -24.43
N ASP A 49 9.84 2.53 -25.03
CA ASP A 49 8.52 3.10 -24.72
C ASP A 49 7.74 2.30 -23.66
N ALA A 50 8.37 1.34 -22.97
CA ALA A 50 7.71 0.63 -21.87
C ALA A 50 7.18 1.60 -20.81
N SER A 51 5.94 1.41 -20.38
CA SER A 51 5.39 2.13 -19.22
C SER A 51 5.90 1.58 -17.91
N PHE A 52 6.12 0.27 -17.87
CA PHE A 52 6.47 -0.45 -16.69
C PHE A 52 7.35 -1.64 -17.03
N TYR A 53 8.30 -1.93 -16.15
CA TYR A 53 9.07 -3.15 -16.16
C TYR A 53 9.33 -3.57 -14.71
N TYR A 54 9.19 -4.85 -14.42
CA TYR A 54 9.58 -5.41 -13.15
C TYR A 54 10.15 -6.81 -13.33
N ALA A 55 11.26 -7.08 -12.67
CA ALA A 55 11.83 -8.41 -12.60
C ALA A 55 12.33 -8.72 -11.19
N LEU A 56 12.04 -9.95 -10.77
CA LEU A 56 12.60 -10.57 -9.58
C LEU A 56 13.63 -11.59 -10.01
N THR A 57 14.84 -11.49 -9.49
CA THR A 57 15.96 -12.39 -9.82
C THR A 57 16.51 -13.09 -8.59
N ASN A 58 17.11 -14.26 -8.81
CA ASN A 58 17.69 -15.07 -7.74
C ASN A 58 16.69 -15.38 -6.62
N ASN A 59 15.42 -15.63 -6.96
CA ASN A 59 14.35 -15.87 -5.97
C ASN A 59 14.61 -17.10 -5.11
N ARG A 60 15.32 -18.09 -5.64
CA ARG A 60 15.75 -19.28 -4.91
C ARG A 60 16.52 -18.92 -3.65
N LEU A 61 17.43 -17.92 -3.71
CA LEU A 61 18.17 -17.47 -2.52
C LEU A 61 17.24 -16.94 -1.42
N LYS A 62 16.17 -16.25 -1.80
CA LYS A 62 15.19 -15.71 -0.86
C LYS A 62 14.37 -16.84 -0.23
N TRP A 63 13.95 -17.79 -1.05
CA TRP A 63 13.18 -18.95 -0.58
C TRP A 63 13.99 -19.88 0.29
N ASP A 64 15.23 -20.20 -0.09
CA ASP A 64 16.13 -21.02 0.72
C ASP A 64 16.40 -20.36 2.06
N ALA A 65 16.60 -19.03 2.09
CA ALA A 65 16.76 -18.30 3.35
C ALA A 65 15.52 -18.32 4.26
N VAL A 66 14.32 -18.56 3.73
CA VAL A 66 13.09 -18.76 4.51
C VAL A 66 12.91 -20.24 4.87
N ALA A 67 13.10 -21.15 3.91
CA ALA A 67 12.88 -22.59 4.06
C ALA A 67 13.91 -23.23 5.01
N GLU A 68 15.16 -22.78 4.98
CA GLU A 68 16.24 -23.23 5.87
C GLU A 68 16.24 -22.49 7.21
N ASN A 69 15.35 -21.52 7.40
CA ASN A 69 15.26 -20.77 8.64
C ASN A 69 14.66 -21.62 9.75
N THR A 70 15.47 -21.95 10.76
CA THR A 70 15.04 -22.80 11.89
C THR A 70 13.89 -22.20 12.68
N THR A 71 13.77 -20.87 12.76
CA THR A 71 12.64 -20.19 13.41
C THR A 71 11.35 -20.35 12.60
N VAL A 72 11.42 -20.23 11.27
CA VAL A 72 10.26 -20.49 10.38
C VAL A 72 9.86 -21.95 10.45
N GLN A 73 10.82 -22.89 10.43
CA GLN A 73 10.53 -24.31 10.60
C GLN A 73 9.87 -24.60 11.96
N ARG A 74 10.34 -23.94 13.04
CA ARG A 74 9.71 -24.04 14.36
C ARG A 74 8.28 -23.51 14.35
N LEU A 75 8.02 -22.38 13.67
CA LEU A 75 6.68 -21.83 13.47
C LEU A 75 5.76 -22.83 12.78
N LEU A 76 6.19 -23.37 11.63
CA LEU A 76 5.40 -24.31 10.82
C LEU A 76 5.20 -25.66 11.52
N ALA A 77 6.08 -26.02 12.46
CA ALA A 77 5.93 -27.22 13.28
C ALA A 77 4.96 -27.06 14.47
N MET A 78 4.49 -25.84 14.78
CA MET A 78 3.59 -25.63 15.89
C MET A 78 2.21 -26.24 15.62
N PRO A 79 1.60 -26.96 16.59
CA PRO A 79 0.27 -27.52 16.42
C PRO A 79 -0.81 -26.49 16.05
N VAL A 80 -0.81 -25.30 16.66
CA VAL A 80 -1.78 -24.24 16.31
C VAL A 80 -1.59 -23.69 14.90
N VAL A 81 -0.35 -23.59 14.42
CA VAL A 81 -0.07 -23.15 13.05
C VAL A 81 -0.50 -24.21 12.07
N GLN A 82 -0.23 -25.49 12.36
CA GLN A 82 -0.71 -26.60 11.54
C GLN A 82 -2.23 -26.69 11.50
N ARG A 83 -2.92 -26.48 12.63
CA ARG A 83 -4.38 -26.35 12.69
C ARG A 83 -4.85 -25.16 11.86
N GLY A 84 -4.28 -23.97 12.05
CA GLY A 84 -4.65 -22.78 11.29
C GLY A 84 -4.40 -22.92 9.79
N ILE A 85 -3.30 -23.57 9.38
CA ILE A 85 -3.03 -23.92 7.97
C ILE A 85 -4.06 -24.94 7.47
N ALA A 86 -4.38 -25.97 8.26
CA ALA A 86 -5.40 -26.95 7.91
C ALA A 86 -6.79 -26.30 7.80
N ASP A 87 -7.20 -25.45 8.73
CA ASP A 87 -8.46 -24.71 8.71
C ASP A 87 -8.51 -23.73 7.55
N ALA A 88 -7.43 -22.99 7.30
CA ALA A 88 -7.35 -22.09 6.15
C ALA A 88 -7.42 -22.88 4.85
N ARG A 89 -6.75 -24.02 4.78
CA ARG A 89 -6.83 -24.94 3.64
C ARG A 89 -8.25 -25.48 3.50
N ASP A 90 -8.88 -25.97 4.56
CA ASP A 90 -10.23 -26.54 4.53
C ASP A 90 -11.27 -25.47 4.20
N LYS A 91 -11.10 -24.25 4.71
CA LYS A 91 -11.91 -23.10 4.33
C LYS A 91 -11.70 -22.72 2.88
N ILE A 92 -10.46 -22.62 2.41
CA ILE A 92 -10.17 -22.35 1.00
C ILE A 92 -10.76 -23.45 0.13
N LEU A 93 -10.59 -24.73 0.48
CA LEU A 93 -11.16 -25.86 -0.24
C LEU A 93 -12.69 -25.85 -0.18
N SER A 94 -13.30 -25.47 0.94
CA SER A 94 -14.75 -25.33 1.08
C SER A 94 -15.27 -24.13 0.29
N ASP A 95 -14.58 -22.99 0.30
CA ASP A 95 -14.95 -21.79 -0.44
C ASP A 95 -14.81 -22.08 -1.95
N ILE A 96 -13.70 -22.73 -2.36
CA ILE A 96 -13.53 -23.28 -3.70
C ILE A 96 -14.68 -24.23 -4.01
N GLN A 97 -14.97 -25.22 -3.17
CA GLN A 97 -16.02 -26.21 -3.46
C GLN A 97 -17.40 -25.56 -3.54
N ASN A 98 -17.73 -24.61 -2.65
CA ASN A 98 -18.97 -23.84 -2.69
C ASN A 98 -19.07 -23.02 -3.98
N ASP A 99 -17.97 -22.40 -4.40
CA ASP A 99 -17.90 -21.70 -5.66
C ASP A 99 -18.07 -22.70 -6.81
N LEU A 100 -17.33 -23.81 -6.83
CA LEU A 100 -17.44 -24.86 -7.85
C LEU A 100 -18.84 -25.50 -7.92
N ASP A 101 -19.52 -25.69 -6.80
CA ASP A 101 -20.89 -26.24 -6.72
C ASP A 101 -21.96 -25.21 -7.14
N GLY A 102 -21.59 -23.93 -7.22
CA GLY A 102 -22.44 -22.88 -7.76
C GLY A 102 -22.92 -23.23 -9.17
N ALA A 103 -24.22 -23.12 -9.41
CA ALA A 103 -24.83 -23.41 -10.71
C ALA A 103 -24.18 -22.61 -11.86
N ASP A 104 -23.68 -21.41 -11.55
CA ASP A 104 -23.09 -20.45 -12.50
C ASP A 104 -21.58 -20.61 -12.68
N THR A 105 -20.92 -21.57 -12.01
CA THR A 105 -19.46 -21.67 -12.10
C THR A 105 -19.04 -22.28 -13.43
N PRO A 106 -18.18 -21.59 -14.21
CA PRO A 106 -17.79 -22.07 -15.52
C PRO A 106 -17.13 -23.45 -15.47
N ALA A 107 -17.46 -24.32 -16.43
CA ALA A 107 -16.95 -25.69 -16.49
C ALA A 107 -15.40 -25.73 -16.54
N TRP A 108 -14.77 -24.77 -17.23
CA TRP A 108 -13.30 -24.66 -17.29
C TRP A 108 -12.65 -24.32 -15.95
N VAL A 109 -13.37 -23.68 -15.03
CA VAL A 109 -12.87 -23.39 -13.66
C VAL A 109 -12.81 -24.69 -12.85
N ARG A 110 -13.87 -25.51 -12.91
CA ARG A 110 -13.87 -26.87 -12.33
C ARG A 110 -12.77 -27.72 -12.96
N SER A 111 -12.73 -27.72 -14.29
CA SER A 111 -11.63 -28.14 -15.18
C SER A 111 -10.21 -27.97 -14.61
N SER A 112 -9.91 -26.68 -14.45
CA SER A 112 -8.62 -26.18 -13.97
C SER A 112 -8.34 -26.64 -12.54
N TYR A 113 -9.33 -26.55 -11.64
CA TYR A 113 -9.17 -27.00 -10.26
C TYR A 113 -8.91 -28.51 -10.16
N GLU A 114 -9.68 -29.34 -10.87
CA GLU A 114 -9.50 -30.80 -10.93
C GLU A 114 -8.11 -31.16 -11.46
N PHE A 115 -7.63 -30.44 -12.46
CA PHE A 115 -6.27 -30.64 -12.98
C PHE A 115 -5.20 -30.33 -11.92
N TRP A 116 -5.23 -29.13 -11.32
CA TRP A 116 -4.20 -28.71 -10.36
C TRP A 116 -4.25 -29.50 -9.05
N SER A 117 -5.42 -30.00 -8.66
CA SER A 117 -5.61 -30.87 -7.49
C SER A 117 -5.32 -32.35 -7.77
N GLY A 118 -5.38 -32.77 -9.03
CA GLY A 118 -5.10 -34.14 -9.47
C GLY A 118 -3.60 -34.47 -9.55
N GLU A 119 -3.29 -35.77 -9.63
CA GLU A 119 -1.91 -36.28 -9.75
C GLU A 119 -1.16 -35.68 -10.96
N GLU A 120 -1.89 -35.45 -12.07
CA GLU A 120 -1.35 -34.87 -13.30
C GLU A 120 -0.82 -33.44 -13.08
N GLY A 121 -1.62 -32.53 -12.49
CA GLY A 121 -1.19 -31.15 -12.23
C GLY A 121 -0.12 -31.05 -11.15
N GLN A 122 -0.23 -31.88 -10.11
CA GLN A 122 0.79 -31.96 -9.05
C GLN A 122 2.18 -32.34 -9.59
N ALA A 123 2.25 -33.16 -10.64
CA ALA A 123 3.50 -33.52 -11.31
C ALA A 123 4.22 -32.32 -11.97
N TYR A 124 3.51 -31.23 -12.29
CA TYR A 124 4.08 -30.01 -12.88
C TYR A 124 4.47 -28.94 -11.85
N LEU A 125 4.03 -29.04 -10.59
CA LEU A 125 4.38 -28.05 -9.56
C LEU A 125 5.90 -27.87 -9.35
N PRO A 126 6.74 -28.92 -9.36
CA PRO A 126 8.19 -28.73 -9.28
C PRO A 126 8.76 -27.91 -10.45
N THR A 127 8.17 -28.02 -11.65
CA THR A 127 8.55 -27.23 -12.82
C THR A 127 8.18 -25.75 -12.61
N ILE A 128 6.98 -25.47 -12.11
CA ILE A 128 6.52 -24.11 -11.78
C ILE A 128 7.38 -23.48 -10.69
N ALA A 129 7.64 -24.22 -9.62
CA ALA A 129 8.53 -23.79 -8.54
C ALA A 129 9.93 -23.47 -9.08
N SER A 130 10.46 -24.32 -9.96
CA SER A 130 11.76 -24.11 -10.60
C SER A 130 11.79 -22.84 -11.47
N LEU A 131 10.75 -22.57 -12.27
CA LEU A 131 10.60 -21.33 -13.04
C LEU A 131 10.58 -20.08 -12.14
N ALA A 132 9.75 -20.10 -11.11
CA ALA A 132 9.59 -18.95 -10.21
C ALA A 132 10.83 -18.72 -9.31
N SER A 133 11.70 -19.73 -9.16
CA SER A 133 12.95 -19.64 -8.38
C SER A 133 14.06 -18.81 -9.04
N ARG A 134 13.95 -18.53 -10.35
CA ARG A 134 15.02 -17.88 -11.12
C ARG A 134 14.74 -16.41 -11.35
N GLU A 135 14.41 -16.07 -12.58
CA GLU A 135 13.99 -14.75 -13.01
C GLU A 135 12.52 -14.85 -13.40
N VAL A 136 11.70 -14.02 -12.77
CA VAL A 136 10.31 -13.76 -13.17
C VAL A 136 10.22 -12.30 -13.53
N PHE A 137 9.60 -12.00 -14.66
CA PHE A 137 9.48 -10.62 -15.15
C PHE A 137 8.07 -10.31 -15.61
N THR A 138 7.76 -9.02 -15.65
CA THR A 138 6.58 -8.46 -16.30
C THR A 138 6.93 -7.10 -16.87
N PHE A 139 6.38 -6.76 -18.03
CA PHE A 139 6.47 -5.42 -18.59
C PHE A 139 5.19 -5.08 -19.35
N ALA A 140 4.96 -3.78 -19.48
CA ALA A 140 3.88 -3.26 -20.30
C ALA A 140 4.35 -2.05 -21.09
N ASP A 141 3.83 -1.88 -22.30
CA ASP A 141 4.16 -0.73 -23.15
C ASP A 141 3.38 0.54 -22.76
N LYS A 142 3.52 1.62 -23.54
CA LYS A 142 2.85 2.91 -23.30
C LYS A 142 1.32 2.82 -23.21
N SER A 143 0.70 1.83 -23.88
CA SER A 143 -0.77 1.70 -23.92
C SER A 143 -1.38 1.40 -22.56
N LEU A 144 -0.62 0.81 -21.63
CA LEU A 144 -1.08 0.63 -20.25
C LEU A 144 -1.31 1.96 -19.54
N ALA A 145 -0.40 2.92 -19.70
CA ALA A 145 -0.54 4.24 -19.08
C ALA A 145 -1.72 5.02 -19.67
N GLU A 146 -1.92 4.92 -20.99
CA GLU A 146 -3.07 5.50 -21.70
C GLU A 146 -4.38 4.90 -21.18
N GLN A 147 -4.43 3.58 -21.01
CA GLN A 147 -5.62 2.88 -20.51
C GLN A 147 -5.97 3.27 -19.06
N TYR A 148 -4.97 3.45 -18.19
CA TYR A 148 -5.22 3.95 -16.83
C TYR A 148 -5.72 5.39 -16.83
N ALA A 149 -5.22 6.25 -17.73
CA ALA A 149 -5.71 7.62 -17.86
C ALA A 149 -7.20 7.65 -18.24
N THR A 150 -7.58 6.84 -19.24
CA THR A 150 -8.97 6.67 -19.66
C THR A 150 -9.85 6.16 -18.51
N PHE A 151 -9.38 5.14 -17.78
CA PHE A 151 -10.12 4.60 -16.64
C PHE A 151 -10.33 5.64 -15.53
N ASN A 152 -9.28 6.38 -15.17
CA ASN A 152 -9.36 7.42 -14.14
C ASN A 152 -10.32 8.55 -14.55
N GLN A 153 -10.33 8.94 -15.83
CA GLN A 153 -11.28 9.92 -16.35
C GLN A 153 -12.72 9.42 -16.24
N MET A 154 -13.00 8.20 -16.70
CA MET A 154 -14.32 7.57 -16.58
C MET A 154 -14.77 7.50 -15.11
N MET A 155 -13.88 7.11 -14.20
CA MET A 155 -14.21 7.04 -12.77
C MET A 155 -14.49 8.41 -12.17
N ALA A 156 -13.78 9.46 -12.59
CA ALA A 156 -14.03 10.84 -12.16
C ALA A 156 -15.39 11.35 -12.66
N GLU A 157 -15.71 11.11 -13.93
CA GLU A 157 -17.00 11.44 -14.53
C GLU A 157 -18.15 10.73 -13.80
N GLN A 158 -18.03 9.42 -13.58
CA GLN A 158 -19.05 8.64 -12.85
C GLN A 158 -19.26 9.12 -11.41
N LEU A 159 -18.18 9.47 -10.70
CA LEU A 159 -18.30 9.99 -9.34
C LEU A 159 -18.99 11.36 -9.31
N SER A 160 -18.81 12.19 -10.34
CA SER A 160 -19.49 13.48 -10.45
C SER A 160 -21.00 13.35 -10.70
N GLU A 161 -21.44 12.21 -11.24
CA GLU A 161 -22.85 11.90 -11.49
C GLU A 161 -23.57 11.28 -10.27
N ILE A 162 -22.85 10.97 -9.18
CA ILE A 162 -23.48 10.40 -7.97
C ILE A 162 -24.42 11.45 -7.35
N SER A 163 -25.71 11.27 -7.57
CA SER A 163 -26.77 11.95 -6.82
C SER A 163 -26.82 11.38 -5.40
N LEU A 164 -26.54 12.22 -4.40
CA LEU A 164 -26.64 11.86 -2.99
C LEU A 164 -28.10 12.03 -2.50
N ASP A 165 -29.05 11.28 -3.07
CA ASP A 165 -30.45 11.26 -2.60
C ASP A 165 -30.55 10.60 -1.21
N PRO A 166 -31.04 11.29 -0.17
CA PRO A 166 -31.19 10.73 1.19
C PRO A 166 -32.30 9.68 1.31
N ASP A 167 -33.25 9.61 0.37
CA ASP A 167 -34.37 8.65 0.38
C ASP A 167 -34.09 7.39 -0.47
N ALA A 168 -32.97 7.37 -1.22
CA ALA A 168 -32.54 6.19 -1.95
C ALA A 168 -32.23 5.07 -0.95
N ASN A 169 -32.99 3.97 -1.02
CA ASN A 169 -32.64 2.75 -0.29
C ASN A 169 -31.22 2.33 -0.70
N SER A 170 -30.48 1.66 0.19
CA SER A 170 -29.14 1.13 -0.12
C SER A 170 -29.12 0.22 -1.36
N ASP A 171 -30.28 -0.23 -1.81
CA ASP A 171 -30.52 -1.03 -3.02
C ASP A 171 -30.70 -0.18 -4.31
N GLU A 172 -31.00 1.12 -4.20
CA GLU A 172 -31.17 2.09 -5.31
C GLU A 172 -29.93 2.94 -5.63
N LEU A 173 -28.90 2.86 -4.79
CA LEU A 173 -27.54 3.16 -5.24
C LEU A 173 -27.14 2.04 -6.21
N GLU A 174 -27.73 1.98 -7.41
CA GLU A 174 -27.28 1.07 -8.47
C GLU A 174 -25.81 1.41 -8.75
N PRO A 175 -24.86 0.66 -8.19
CA PRO A 175 -23.49 1.13 -8.09
C PRO A 175 -22.82 0.71 -9.39
N PHE A 176 -22.34 1.66 -10.17
CA PHE A 176 -21.24 1.44 -11.13
C PHE A 176 -21.48 0.37 -12.22
N ASN A 177 -22.69 -0.19 -12.38
CA ASN A 177 -22.94 -1.38 -13.22
C ASN A 177 -23.74 -1.09 -14.50
N SER A 178 -24.31 0.10 -14.68
CA SER A 178 -25.02 0.43 -15.91
C SER A 178 -24.02 0.84 -16.99
N PHE A 179 -23.56 -0.14 -17.78
CA PHE A 179 -22.77 0.08 -19.02
C PHE A 179 -23.41 1.05 -20.03
N ASN A 180 -24.66 1.47 -19.79
CA ASN A 180 -25.43 2.38 -20.62
C ASN A 180 -25.35 3.84 -20.14
N SER A 181 -24.54 4.17 -19.13
CA SER A 181 -24.25 5.58 -18.84
C SER A 181 -23.35 6.17 -19.94
N PRO A 182 -23.52 7.45 -20.32
CA PRO A 182 -22.70 8.08 -21.35
C PRO A 182 -21.18 7.93 -21.11
N GLY A 183 -20.73 8.03 -19.84
CA GLY A 183 -19.32 7.83 -19.48
C GLY A 183 -18.79 6.41 -19.75
N ASN A 184 -19.65 5.38 -19.74
CA ASN A 184 -19.28 4.02 -20.12
C ASN A 184 -19.16 3.83 -21.63
N GLU A 185 -19.90 4.60 -22.44
CA GLU A 185 -19.79 4.56 -23.90
C GLU A 185 -18.48 5.18 -24.40
N ASP A 186 -18.11 6.35 -23.86
CA ASP A 186 -16.84 7.03 -24.21
C ASP A 186 -15.61 6.20 -23.75
N PHE A 187 -15.73 5.48 -22.63
CA PHE A 187 -14.70 4.53 -22.19
C PHE A 187 -14.51 3.38 -23.20
N LEU A 188 -15.60 2.81 -23.74
CA LEU A 188 -15.51 1.73 -24.71
C LEU A 188 -14.88 2.20 -26.03
N ASP A 189 -15.12 3.44 -26.45
CA ASP A 189 -14.47 4.04 -27.62
C ASP A 189 -12.95 4.17 -27.43
N SER A 190 -12.56 4.68 -26.27
CA SER A 190 -11.16 4.95 -25.93
C SER A 190 -10.40 3.73 -25.40
N LEU A 191 -11.08 2.62 -25.13
CA LEU A 191 -10.50 1.36 -24.69
C LEU A 191 -9.43 0.88 -25.68
N GLN A 192 -8.20 0.82 -25.19
CA GLN A 192 -7.07 0.17 -25.85
C GLN A 192 -6.72 -1.10 -25.07
N ILE A 193 -6.40 -2.19 -25.79
CA ILE A 193 -5.93 -3.42 -25.15
C ILE A 193 -4.43 -3.26 -24.90
N PRO A 194 -4.00 -3.14 -23.62
CA PRO A 194 -2.62 -2.87 -23.35
C PRO A 194 -1.76 -4.09 -23.67
N ARG A 195 -0.56 -3.87 -24.19
CA ARG A 195 0.43 -4.94 -24.30
C ARG A 195 1.03 -5.19 -22.93
N ILE A 196 0.79 -6.37 -22.38
CA ILE A 196 1.39 -6.82 -21.12
C ILE A 196 2.03 -8.19 -21.39
N VAL A 197 3.28 -8.35 -20.98
CA VAL A 197 4.02 -9.60 -21.11
C VAL A 197 4.59 -9.98 -19.75
N ALA A 198 4.26 -11.16 -19.26
CA ALA A 198 4.83 -11.76 -18.07
C ALA A 198 5.54 -13.06 -18.42
N GLY A 199 6.62 -13.40 -17.71
CA GLY A 199 7.34 -14.63 -18.01
C GLY A 199 8.35 -15.05 -16.95
N ALA A 200 8.88 -16.25 -17.14
CA ALA A 200 9.85 -16.86 -16.25
C ALA A 200 10.95 -17.59 -17.04
N LYS A 201 12.17 -17.53 -16.51
CA LYS A 201 13.36 -18.08 -17.18
C LYS A 201 13.44 -19.60 -17.06
N ILE A 202 13.64 -20.25 -18.20
CA ILE A 202 13.86 -21.70 -18.33
C ILE A 202 15.36 -21.99 -18.22
N SER A 203 15.71 -23.09 -17.55
CA SER A 203 17.09 -23.48 -17.23
C SER A 203 17.78 -24.37 -18.27
N GLY A 204 17.01 -24.99 -19.16
CA GLY A 204 17.56 -25.85 -20.21
C GLY A 204 16.51 -26.74 -20.86
N ALA A 205 16.98 -27.59 -21.77
CA ALA A 205 16.15 -28.41 -22.65
C ALA A 205 15.16 -29.32 -21.90
N THR A 206 15.55 -29.92 -20.76
CA THR A 206 14.66 -30.80 -19.99
C THR A 206 13.47 -30.05 -19.40
N GLU A 207 13.71 -28.87 -18.83
CA GLU A 207 12.64 -28.04 -18.28
C GLU A 207 11.77 -27.46 -19.40
N GLN A 208 12.39 -27.05 -20.51
CA GLN A 208 11.68 -26.60 -21.71
C GLN A 208 10.73 -27.68 -22.25
N GLN A 209 11.19 -28.94 -22.31
CA GLN A 209 10.36 -30.06 -22.74
C GLN A 209 9.17 -30.29 -21.80
N ARG A 210 9.37 -30.18 -20.48
CA ARG A 210 8.27 -30.25 -19.51
C ARG A 210 7.29 -29.09 -19.65
N VAL A 211 7.77 -27.88 -19.91
CA VAL A 211 6.91 -26.71 -20.19
C VAL A 211 6.11 -26.93 -21.47
N ARG A 212 6.73 -27.47 -22.53
CA ARG A 212 6.04 -27.86 -23.76
C ARG A 212 4.93 -28.89 -23.50
N GLU A 213 5.21 -29.91 -22.70
CA GLU A 213 4.21 -30.92 -22.31
C GLU A 213 3.05 -30.29 -21.54
N LEU A 214 3.34 -29.40 -20.59
CA LEU A 214 2.34 -28.63 -19.85
C LEU A 214 1.47 -27.79 -20.79
N LEU A 215 2.07 -27.03 -21.71
CA LEU A 215 1.31 -26.15 -22.61
C LEU A 215 0.45 -26.94 -23.61
N ASN A 216 0.97 -28.04 -24.17
CA ASN A 216 0.19 -28.94 -25.03
C ASN A 216 -1.02 -29.52 -24.30
N MET A 217 -0.82 -29.94 -23.04
CA MET A 217 -1.89 -30.46 -22.20
C MET A 217 -2.93 -29.37 -21.89
N LEU A 218 -2.50 -28.16 -21.51
CA LEU A 218 -3.41 -27.04 -21.26
C LEU A 218 -4.21 -26.68 -22.50
N ALA A 219 -3.58 -26.66 -23.68
CA ALA A 219 -4.27 -26.42 -24.95
C ALA A 219 -5.27 -27.54 -25.28
N ALA A 220 -4.92 -28.80 -25.03
CA ALA A 220 -5.84 -29.93 -25.24
C ALA A 220 -7.05 -29.87 -24.30
N LYS A 221 -6.84 -29.53 -23.02
CA LYS A 221 -7.92 -29.32 -22.05
C LYS A 221 -8.81 -28.15 -22.45
N PHE A 222 -8.23 -27.00 -22.76
CA PHE A 222 -8.95 -25.83 -23.25
C PHE A 222 -9.81 -26.14 -24.50
N ARG A 223 -9.34 -27.00 -25.40
CA ARG A 223 -10.10 -27.42 -26.59
C ARG A 223 -11.26 -28.37 -26.29
N ASN A 224 -11.13 -29.20 -25.25
CA ASN A 224 -12.11 -30.22 -24.89
C ASN A 224 -13.13 -29.73 -23.86
N GLU A 225 -12.81 -28.68 -23.12
CA GLU A 225 -13.67 -28.06 -22.12
C GLU A 225 -14.48 -26.94 -22.77
N LEU A 226 -15.80 -27.13 -22.86
CA LEU A 226 -16.68 -26.09 -23.34
C LEU A 226 -16.65 -24.92 -22.35
N LEU A 227 -16.31 -23.73 -22.86
CA LEU A 227 -16.74 -22.52 -22.18
C LEU A 227 -18.27 -22.58 -22.13
N GLN A 228 -18.90 -22.09 -21.06
CA GLN A 228 -20.38 -22.03 -20.93
C GLN A 228 -20.97 -20.99 -21.90
N LEU A 229 -20.64 -21.13 -23.16
CA LEU A 229 -20.98 -20.31 -24.29
C LEU A 229 -21.83 -21.14 -25.24
N SER A 230 -22.49 -20.48 -26.18
CA SER A 230 -23.18 -21.17 -27.27
C SER A 230 -22.18 -21.96 -28.14
N ASP A 231 -22.68 -22.94 -28.91
CA ASP A 231 -21.85 -23.70 -29.86
C ASP A 231 -21.10 -22.78 -30.83
N ALA A 232 -21.74 -21.70 -31.27
CA ALA A 232 -21.13 -20.71 -32.15
C ALA A 232 -19.97 -19.94 -31.49
N GLU A 233 -20.17 -19.49 -30.24
CA GLU A 233 -19.13 -18.81 -29.46
C GLU A 233 -17.95 -19.74 -29.13
N ASN A 234 -18.23 -20.99 -28.75
CA ASN A 234 -17.20 -22.00 -28.51
C ASN A 234 -16.40 -22.28 -29.78
N GLN A 235 -17.07 -22.51 -30.90
CA GLN A 235 -16.40 -22.75 -32.18
C GLN A 235 -15.53 -21.56 -32.59
N TYR A 236 -16.04 -20.33 -32.43
CA TYR A 236 -15.28 -19.10 -32.70
C TYR A 236 -13.98 -19.03 -31.88
N ILE A 237 -14.03 -19.30 -30.58
CA ILE A 237 -12.86 -19.28 -29.71
C ILE A 237 -11.86 -20.38 -30.09
N LEU A 238 -12.33 -21.57 -30.43
CA LEU A 238 -11.48 -22.69 -30.86
C LEU A 238 -10.81 -22.42 -32.20
N ASP A 239 -11.54 -21.84 -33.16
CA ASP A 239 -11.01 -21.46 -34.48
C ASP A 239 -10.01 -20.29 -34.39
N SER A 240 -10.17 -19.45 -33.36
CA SER A 240 -9.25 -18.35 -33.04
C SER A 240 -7.94 -18.82 -32.39
N LEU A 241 -7.87 -20.06 -31.90
CA LEU A 241 -6.70 -20.60 -31.20
C LEU A 241 -5.73 -21.30 -32.17
N ASP A 242 -4.68 -20.57 -32.56
CA ASP A 242 -3.61 -21.05 -33.43
C ASP A 242 -2.41 -21.58 -32.63
N HIS A 243 -1.83 -22.68 -33.11
CA HIS A 243 -0.58 -23.24 -32.57
C HIS A 243 0.55 -22.92 -33.54
N GLN A 244 1.43 -22.01 -33.11
CA GLN A 244 2.55 -21.54 -33.90
C GLN A 244 3.82 -22.21 -33.43
N ASN A 245 4.37 -23.08 -34.27
CA ASN A 245 5.66 -23.72 -34.04
C ASN A 245 6.72 -23.03 -34.91
N VAL A 246 7.52 -22.16 -34.29
CA VAL A 246 8.57 -21.35 -34.93
C VAL A 246 9.95 -22.01 -34.73
N GLY A 247 9.98 -23.33 -34.52
CA GLY A 247 11.18 -24.16 -34.39
C GLY A 247 11.37 -24.76 -32.99
N GLU A 248 12.58 -25.27 -32.71
CA GLU A 248 12.85 -25.95 -31.43
C GLU A 248 12.89 -25.00 -30.22
N VAL A 249 13.10 -23.70 -30.45
CA VAL A 249 13.35 -22.67 -29.43
C VAL A 249 12.17 -21.72 -29.20
N ASP A 250 11.15 -21.78 -30.07
CA ASP A 250 9.99 -20.89 -30.05
C ASP A 250 8.73 -21.67 -30.44
N GLU A 251 7.83 -21.82 -29.47
CA GLU A 251 6.53 -22.46 -29.65
C GLU A 251 5.50 -21.76 -28.78
N ARG A 252 4.36 -21.42 -29.40
CA ARG A 252 3.33 -20.61 -28.75
C ARG A 252 1.93 -20.95 -29.23
N TRP A 253 0.99 -20.77 -28.33
CA TRP A 253 -0.43 -20.72 -28.62
C TRP A 253 -0.85 -19.25 -28.67
N VAL A 254 -1.58 -18.88 -29.71
CA VAL A 254 -2.06 -17.53 -29.94
C VAL A 254 -3.55 -17.60 -30.15
N MET A 255 -4.31 -16.87 -29.33
CA MET A 255 -5.74 -16.71 -29.46
C MET A 255 -6.03 -15.26 -29.83
N GLN A 256 -6.58 -15.04 -31.03
CA GLN A 256 -6.95 -13.71 -31.50
C GLN A 256 -8.47 -13.58 -31.56
N LEU A 257 -9.04 -12.73 -30.71
CA LEU A 257 -10.46 -12.44 -30.66
C LEU A 257 -10.72 -11.06 -31.25
N THR A 258 -11.44 -10.99 -32.36
CA THR A 258 -11.90 -9.74 -33.00
C THR A 258 -13.35 -9.44 -32.61
N GLY A 259 -13.68 -8.15 -32.49
CA GLY A 259 -15.06 -7.71 -32.27
C GLY A 259 -15.96 -7.93 -33.50
N ASP A 260 -15.39 -7.87 -34.71
CA ASP A 260 -16.14 -8.01 -35.96
C ASP A 260 -16.65 -9.44 -36.18
N ASP A 261 -15.85 -10.45 -35.82
CA ASP A 261 -16.16 -11.87 -36.08
C ASP A 261 -16.80 -12.56 -34.88
N TYR A 262 -16.86 -11.90 -33.72
CA TYR A 262 -17.49 -12.47 -32.53
C TYR A 262 -18.99 -12.73 -32.79
N PRO A 263 -19.53 -13.92 -32.45
CA PRO A 263 -20.91 -14.27 -32.73
C PRO A 263 -21.89 -13.61 -31.73
N TRP A 264 -22.03 -12.28 -31.83
CA TRP A 264 -22.87 -11.45 -30.95
C TRP A 264 -24.30 -11.95 -30.84
N ASP A 265 -24.91 -12.37 -31.95
CA ASP A 265 -26.28 -12.87 -31.96
C ASP A 265 -26.44 -14.13 -31.09
N ALA A 266 -25.43 -14.99 -31.07
CA ALA A 266 -25.43 -16.20 -30.25
C ALA A 266 -25.21 -15.87 -28.75
N ALA A 267 -24.38 -14.87 -28.46
CA ALA A 267 -24.20 -14.35 -27.10
C ALA A 267 -25.48 -13.71 -26.55
N ILE A 268 -26.19 -12.91 -27.37
CA ILE A 268 -27.51 -12.34 -27.03
C ILE A 268 -28.49 -13.47 -26.74
N GLN A 269 -28.64 -14.43 -27.67
CA GLN A 269 -29.56 -15.57 -27.49
C GLN A 269 -29.29 -16.34 -26.20
N ARG A 270 -28.02 -16.57 -25.86
CA ARG A 270 -27.61 -17.24 -24.62
C ARG A 270 -28.00 -16.44 -23.37
N MET A 271 -27.86 -15.11 -23.40
CA MET A 271 -28.22 -14.26 -22.26
C MET A 271 -29.74 -13.98 -22.16
N SER A 272 -30.48 -14.22 -23.24
CA SER A 272 -31.93 -13.99 -23.32
C SER A 272 -32.81 -15.19 -22.96
N VAL A 273 -32.23 -16.35 -22.61
CA VAL A 273 -32.98 -17.63 -22.43
C VAL A 273 -34.11 -17.53 -21.40
N ASP A 274 -33.94 -16.74 -20.34
CA ASP A 274 -34.92 -16.55 -19.25
C ASP A 274 -35.32 -15.08 -19.02
N ALA A 275 -34.93 -14.19 -19.94
CA ALA A 275 -35.18 -12.76 -19.84
C ALA A 275 -36.59 -12.39 -20.34
N ASP A 276 -37.22 -11.40 -19.71
CA ASP A 276 -38.49 -10.87 -20.22
C ASP A 276 -38.29 -10.02 -21.49
N PRO A 277 -39.35 -9.69 -22.26
CA PRO A 277 -39.20 -8.93 -23.50
C PRO A 277 -38.54 -7.55 -23.34
N GLU A 278 -38.66 -6.91 -22.18
CA GLU A 278 -38.04 -5.61 -21.91
C GLU A 278 -36.54 -5.78 -21.62
N GLU A 279 -36.17 -6.80 -20.85
CA GLU A 279 -34.79 -7.19 -20.60
C GLU A 279 -34.06 -7.62 -21.88
N ILE A 280 -34.74 -8.39 -22.74
CA ILE A 280 -34.21 -8.78 -24.05
C ILE A 280 -33.93 -7.54 -24.90
N ALA A 281 -34.86 -6.58 -24.97
CA ALA A 281 -34.66 -5.34 -25.72
C ALA A 281 -33.47 -4.53 -25.17
N LYS A 282 -33.31 -4.45 -23.84
CA LYS A 282 -32.15 -3.80 -23.20
C LYS A 282 -30.84 -4.53 -23.51
N LEU A 283 -30.84 -5.87 -23.52
CA LEU A 283 -29.69 -6.69 -23.89
C LEU A 283 -29.30 -6.49 -25.36
N GLU A 284 -30.26 -6.55 -26.27
CA GLU A 284 -30.04 -6.31 -27.70
C GLU A 284 -29.44 -4.93 -27.95
N GLN A 285 -30.00 -3.89 -27.32
CA GLN A 285 -29.45 -2.53 -27.41
C GLN A 285 -28.02 -2.47 -26.87
N ARG A 286 -27.76 -3.06 -25.70
CA ARG A 286 -26.43 -3.08 -25.08
C ARG A 286 -25.41 -3.79 -25.96
N PHE A 287 -25.75 -4.95 -26.50
CA PHE A 287 -24.85 -5.71 -27.37
C PHE A 287 -24.67 -5.06 -28.74
N ALA A 288 -25.67 -4.34 -29.26
CA ALA A 288 -25.50 -3.52 -30.45
C ALA A 288 -24.46 -2.42 -30.23
N THR A 289 -24.52 -1.71 -29.09
CA THR A 289 -23.50 -0.73 -28.71
C THR A 289 -22.12 -1.39 -28.56
N ILE A 290 -22.01 -2.49 -27.83
CA ILE A 290 -20.71 -3.19 -27.66
C ILE A 290 -20.16 -3.65 -29.02
N ARG A 291 -21.00 -4.23 -29.88
CA ARG A 291 -20.61 -4.66 -31.24
C ARG A 291 -20.08 -3.52 -32.08
N GLU A 292 -20.79 -2.39 -32.10
CA GLU A 292 -20.36 -1.19 -32.85
C GLU A 292 -19.01 -0.66 -32.32
N ARG A 293 -18.86 -0.59 -30.99
CA ARG A 293 -17.70 0.02 -30.32
C ARG A 293 -16.46 -0.89 -30.29
N THR A 294 -16.66 -2.20 -30.42
CA THR A 294 -15.58 -3.19 -30.54
C THR A 294 -15.23 -3.54 -31.98
N ALA A 295 -15.97 -2.99 -32.96
CA ALA A 295 -15.68 -3.18 -34.38
C ALA A 295 -14.25 -2.72 -34.71
N GLY A 296 -13.50 -3.53 -35.47
CA GLY A 296 -12.09 -3.30 -35.76
C GLY A 296 -11.12 -3.42 -34.57
N LYS A 297 -11.60 -3.71 -33.36
CA LYS A 297 -10.75 -3.98 -32.19
C LYS A 297 -10.47 -5.48 -32.07
N SER A 298 -9.28 -5.82 -31.56
CA SER A 298 -8.92 -7.20 -31.27
C SER A 298 -8.16 -7.33 -29.96
N VAL A 299 -8.38 -8.47 -29.29
CA VAL A 299 -7.62 -8.93 -28.14
C VAL A 299 -6.84 -10.16 -28.58
N VAL A 300 -5.53 -10.13 -28.36
CA VAL A 300 -4.64 -11.25 -28.59
C VAL A 300 -4.10 -11.73 -27.27
N LEU A 301 -4.28 -13.02 -26.99
CA LEU A 301 -3.70 -13.72 -25.86
C LEU A 301 -2.66 -14.70 -26.39
N SER A 302 -1.46 -14.71 -25.82
CA SER A 302 -0.44 -15.70 -26.18
C SER A 302 0.25 -16.28 -24.97
N ILE A 303 0.40 -17.60 -24.98
CA ILE A 303 1.18 -18.37 -24.01
C ILE A 303 2.14 -19.28 -24.76
N GLY A 304 3.40 -19.33 -24.34
CA GLY A 304 4.41 -20.06 -25.08
C GLY A 304 5.76 -20.03 -24.39
N PHE A 305 6.78 -20.49 -25.09
CA PHE A 305 8.15 -20.21 -24.73
C PHE A 305 8.92 -19.65 -25.93
N ALA A 306 9.75 -18.65 -25.67
CA ALA A 306 10.61 -17.99 -26.64
C ALA A 306 11.89 -17.51 -25.97
N ASP A 307 13.04 -17.59 -26.67
CA ASP A 307 14.34 -17.12 -26.18
C ASP A 307 14.75 -17.65 -24.77
N GLY A 308 14.31 -18.86 -24.42
CA GLY A 308 14.58 -19.48 -23.13
C GLY A 308 13.69 -18.99 -21.98
N TYR A 309 12.55 -18.38 -22.28
CA TYR A 309 11.54 -17.96 -21.30
C TYR A 309 10.20 -18.61 -21.60
N LEU A 310 9.51 -19.07 -20.56
CA LEU A 310 8.06 -19.24 -20.60
C LEU A 310 7.43 -17.85 -20.49
N TYR A 311 6.40 -17.56 -21.27
CA TYR A 311 5.70 -16.29 -21.20
C TYR A 311 4.18 -16.46 -21.37
N ALA A 312 3.47 -15.49 -20.83
CA ALA A 312 2.06 -15.23 -21.08
C ALA A 312 1.91 -13.73 -21.39
N SER A 313 1.03 -13.40 -22.33
CA SER A 313 0.91 -12.04 -22.85
C SER A 313 -0.49 -11.74 -23.32
N VAL A 314 -0.87 -10.48 -23.20
CA VAL A 314 -2.06 -9.88 -23.79
C VAL A 314 -1.64 -8.66 -24.62
N GLY A 315 -2.34 -8.40 -25.72
CA GLY A 315 -2.12 -7.23 -26.57
C GLY A 315 -3.18 -7.15 -27.67
N HIS A 316 -2.95 -6.30 -28.68
CA HIS A 316 -3.86 -6.12 -29.82
C HIS A 316 -3.30 -6.67 -31.14
N ASP A 317 -2.05 -7.14 -31.15
CA ASP A 317 -1.35 -7.58 -32.36
C ASP A 317 -0.63 -8.93 -32.12
N PRO A 318 -0.92 -9.98 -32.91
CA PRO A 318 -0.28 -11.29 -32.78
C PRO A 318 1.22 -11.30 -33.02
N GLU A 319 1.77 -10.31 -33.72
CA GLU A 319 3.22 -10.20 -33.92
C GLU A 319 3.93 -9.60 -32.68
N MET A 320 3.21 -8.85 -31.85
CA MET A 320 3.79 -8.15 -30.70
C MET A 320 3.71 -8.92 -29.38
N VAL A 321 2.95 -10.00 -29.29
CA VAL A 321 2.70 -10.65 -27.98
C VAL A 321 3.86 -11.51 -27.46
N ALA A 322 4.71 -12.07 -28.33
CA ALA A 322 5.89 -12.82 -27.86
C ALA A 322 7.03 -11.90 -27.39
N PRO A 323 7.74 -12.25 -26.29
CA PRO A 323 8.95 -11.57 -25.89
C PRO A 323 10.05 -11.82 -26.92
N ALA A 324 10.35 -10.81 -27.72
CA ALA A 324 11.45 -10.81 -28.66
C ALA A 324 12.45 -9.72 -28.27
N LYS A 325 13.73 -9.94 -28.61
CA LYS A 325 14.75 -8.90 -28.46
C LYS A 325 14.36 -7.68 -29.28
N VAL A 326 14.23 -6.54 -28.62
CA VAL A 326 13.94 -5.27 -29.27
C VAL A 326 15.23 -4.58 -29.71
N GLU A 327 15.17 -3.83 -30.81
CA GLU A 327 16.34 -3.08 -31.31
C GLU A 327 16.82 -2.00 -30.32
N ARG A 328 15.85 -1.40 -29.60
CA ARG A 328 16.05 -0.34 -28.61
C ARG A 328 15.46 -0.77 -27.26
N PRO A 329 16.22 -1.54 -26.47
CA PRO A 329 15.74 -2.00 -25.18
C PRO A 329 15.74 -0.88 -24.14
N LEU A 330 14.82 -1.00 -23.19
CA LEU A 330 14.52 -0.03 -22.14
C LEU A 330 15.76 0.44 -21.37
N TYR A 331 16.68 -0.49 -21.07
CA TYR A 331 17.89 -0.20 -20.28
C TYR A 331 18.90 0.73 -20.98
N ARG A 332 18.68 1.10 -22.25
CA ARG A 332 19.51 2.09 -22.96
C ARG A 332 19.16 3.55 -22.62
N ARG A 333 18.02 3.78 -21.95
CA ARG A 333 17.62 5.12 -21.52
C ARG A 333 18.56 5.62 -20.43
N ASP A 334 18.80 6.93 -20.40
CA ASP A 334 19.72 7.56 -19.43
C ASP A 334 19.34 7.28 -17.97
N VAL A 335 18.05 7.13 -17.68
CA VAL A 335 17.54 6.79 -16.34
C VAL A 335 18.08 5.46 -15.82
N PHE A 336 18.51 4.53 -16.69
CA PHE A 336 19.10 3.24 -16.32
C PHE A 336 20.60 3.29 -16.05
N GLN A 337 21.26 4.43 -16.24
CA GLN A 337 22.70 4.56 -16.00
C GLN A 337 23.13 4.08 -14.59
N PRO A 338 22.41 4.39 -13.49
CA PRO A 338 22.75 3.86 -12.17
C PRO A 338 22.66 2.34 -12.05
N LEU A 339 21.71 1.71 -12.77
CA LEU A 339 21.62 0.25 -12.84
C LEU A 339 22.84 -0.33 -13.58
N LEU A 340 23.23 0.29 -14.69
CA LEU A 340 24.37 -0.14 -15.51
C LEU A 340 25.70 -0.06 -14.75
N GLU A 341 25.88 0.94 -13.88
CA GLU A 341 27.02 1.04 -12.97
C GLU A 341 27.09 -0.11 -11.97
N ASN A 342 25.94 -0.68 -11.62
CA ASN A 342 25.81 -1.81 -10.71
C ASN A 342 25.66 -3.17 -11.43
N ARG A 343 25.85 -3.23 -12.76
CA ARG A 343 25.62 -4.44 -13.58
C ARG A 343 26.40 -5.69 -13.13
N GLY A 344 27.50 -5.54 -12.40
CA GLY A 344 28.29 -6.66 -11.88
C GLY A 344 27.72 -7.34 -10.63
N LYS A 345 26.64 -6.80 -10.05
CA LYS A 345 26.05 -7.29 -8.80
C LYS A 345 25.07 -8.45 -9.05
N ALA A 346 24.74 -9.16 -7.98
CA ALA A 346 23.67 -10.16 -7.98
C ALA A 346 22.35 -9.47 -7.61
N PHE A 347 21.57 -9.07 -8.60
CA PHE A 347 20.30 -8.39 -8.34
C PHE A 347 19.30 -9.32 -7.64
N SER A 348 18.48 -8.74 -6.77
CA SER A 348 17.30 -9.32 -6.14
C SER A 348 16.04 -8.92 -6.91
N GLY A 349 16.04 -7.71 -7.46
CA GLY A 349 14.99 -7.24 -8.37
C GLY A 349 15.33 -5.90 -9.00
N VAL A 350 14.63 -5.59 -10.09
CA VAL A 350 14.69 -4.34 -10.84
C VAL A 350 13.26 -3.95 -11.19
N GLY A 351 12.89 -2.71 -10.96
CA GLY A 351 11.60 -2.13 -11.27
C GLY A 351 11.77 -0.79 -11.97
N TYR A 352 10.90 -0.48 -12.90
CA TYR A 352 10.86 0.78 -13.63
C TYR A 352 9.42 1.18 -13.91
N GLN A 353 9.15 2.47 -13.82
CA GLN A 353 7.87 3.09 -14.18
C GLN A 353 8.12 4.42 -14.89
N ASN A 354 7.47 4.64 -16.04
CA ASN A 354 7.54 5.91 -16.74
C ASN A 354 6.72 6.99 -16.01
N SER A 355 6.91 8.26 -16.40
CA SER A 355 6.21 9.39 -15.78
C SER A 355 4.69 9.31 -15.94
N THR A 356 4.19 8.88 -17.09
CA THR A 356 2.75 8.85 -17.38
C THR A 356 2.04 7.84 -16.49
N LEU A 357 2.52 6.60 -16.42
CA LEU A 357 1.91 5.58 -15.58
C LEU A 357 2.00 5.97 -14.11
N LYS A 358 3.16 6.52 -13.67
CA LYS A 358 3.32 7.02 -12.31
C LYS A 358 2.29 8.10 -11.96
N GLN A 359 2.03 9.00 -12.90
CA GLN A 359 1.03 10.04 -12.74
C GLN A 359 -0.35 9.43 -12.50
N GLN A 360 -0.76 8.48 -13.34
CA GLN A 360 -2.07 7.84 -13.29
C GLN A 360 -2.27 6.95 -12.06
N THR A 361 -1.20 6.37 -11.51
CA THR A 361 -1.25 5.55 -10.29
C THR A 361 -0.93 6.35 -9.02
N SER A 362 -0.75 7.67 -9.13
CA SER A 362 -0.39 8.51 -7.99
C SER A 362 -1.55 8.59 -7.00
N TRP A 363 -1.22 8.74 -5.71
CA TRP A 363 -2.24 8.99 -4.70
C TRP A 363 -3.00 10.29 -4.98
N VAL A 364 -2.37 11.31 -5.57
CA VAL A 364 -3.06 12.56 -5.95
C VAL A 364 -4.17 12.30 -6.94
N THR A 365 -3.92 11.49 -7.97
CA THR A 365 -4.95 11.10 -8.96
C THR A 365 -6.03 10.23 -8.34
N GLN A 366 -5.70 9.37 -7.37
CA GLN A 366 -6.72 8.61 -6.64
C GLN A 366 -7.53 9.51 -5.70
N TRP A 367 -6.91 10.53 -5.10
CA TRP A 367 -7.56 11.47 -4.20
C TRP A 367 -8.34 12.55 -4.95
N SER A 368 -8.00 12.85 -6.20
CA SER A 368 -8.72 13.82 -7.03
C SER A 368 -10.20 13.45 -7.15
N MET A 369 -10.46 12.15 -7.26
CA MET A 369 -11.79 11.56 -7.27
C MET A 369 -12.60 11.94 -6.02
N TYR A 370 -11.99 11.97 -4.84
CA TYR A 370 -12.67 12.36 -3.59
C TYR A 370 -12.75 13.88 -3.41
N LEU A 371 -11.72 14.62 -3.83
CA LEU A 371 -11.72 16.08 -3.75
C LEU A 371 -12.82 16.68 -4.64
N GLN A 372 -13.08 16.08 -5.80
CA GLN A 372 -14.19 16.45 -6.68
C GLN A 372 -15.58 16.24 -6.07
N LEU A 373 -15.71 15.44 -5.00
CA LEU A 373 -16.98 15.27 -4.28
C LEU A 373 -17.22 16.38 -3.24
N ILE A 374 -16.20 17.16 -2.86
CA ILE A 374 -16.35 18.23 -1.86
C ILE A 374 -17.46 19.22 -2.23
N PRO A 375 -17.56 19.73 -3.47
CA PRO A 375 -18.63 20.66 -3.82
C PRO A 375 -20.01 20.01 -3.72
N THR A 376 -20.16 18.74 -4.13
CA THR A 376 -21.41 17.98 -3.98
C THR A 376 -21.79 17.79 -2.50
N PHE A 377 -20.82 17.49 -1.62
CA PHE A 377 -21.08 17.42 -0.18
C PHE A 377 -21.45 18.79 0.41
N ALA A 378 -20.79 19.86 -0.02
CA ALA A 378 -21.10 21.21 0.40
C ALA A 378 -22.51 21.63 -0.05
N GLU A 379 -22.86 21.34 -1.31
CA GLU A 379 -24.19 21.58 -1.87
C GLU A 379 -25.24 20.85 -1.07
N LYS A 380 -25.02 19.56 -0.77
CA LYS A 380 -25.94 18.77 0.07
C LYS A 380 -26.11 19.36 1.47
N MET A 381 -25.01 19.70 2.15
CA MET A 381 -25.08 20.30 3.49
C MET A 381 -25.81 21.65 3.48
N LEU A 382 -25.69 22.42 2.39
CA LEU A 382 -26.34 23.72 2.23
C LEU A 382 -27.79 23.59 1.75
N SER A 383 -28.13 22.61 0.91
CA SER A 383 -29.51 22.35 0.45
C SER A 383 -30.39 21.78 1.55
N ASP A 384 -29.80 21.02 2.48
CA ASP A 384 -30.48 20.52 3.68
C ASP A 384 -30.72 21.64 4.72
N SER A 385 -30.13 22.82 4.50
CA SER A 385 -30.40 24.01 5.31
C SER A 385 -31.63 24.76 4.79
N GLU A 386 -32.30 25.54 5.64
CA GLU A 386 -33.42 26.39 5.24
C GLU A 386 -32.99 27.65 4.46
N LEU A 387 -31.75 27.70 3.96
CA LEU A 387 -31.21 28.82 3.17
C LEU A 387 -31.83 28.86 1.76
N ASP A 388 -32.03 30.07 1.24
CA ASP A 388 -32.39 30.27 -0.17
C ASP A 388 -31.25 29.78 -1.07
N PRO A 389 -31.48 28.90 -2.06
CA PRO A 389 -30.45 28.46 -3.00
C PRO A 389 -29.62 29.59 -3.61
N LEU A 390 -30.23 30.74 -3.87
CA LEU A 390 -29.52 31.91 -4.41
C LEU A 390 -28.52 32.53 -3.42
N SER A 391 -28.70 32.33 -2.11
CA SER A 391 -27.84 32.89 -1.07
C SER A 391 -26.50 32.15 -0.96
N TYR A 392 -26.49 30.82 -1.11
CA TYR A 392 -25.28 30.00 -0.97
C TYR A 392 -24.62 29.63 -2.30
N GLN A 393 -25.26 29.89 -3.45
CA GLN A 393 -24.69 29.63 -4.77
C GLN A 393 -23.28 30.25 -4.97
N PRO A 394 -22.99 31.49 -4.53
CA PRO A 394 -21.64 32.05 -4.67
C PRO A 394 -20.59 31.27 -3.87
N LEU A 395 -20.94 30.77 -2.68
CA LEU A 395 -20.05 29.93 -1.89
C LEU A 395 -19.77 28.61 -2.61
N LEU A 396 -20.79 27.97 -3.18
CA LEU A 396 -20.62 26.74 -3.97
C LEU A 396 -19.72 26.96 -5.18
N THR A 397 -19.94 28.02 -5.96
CA THR A 397 -19.08 28.36 -7.10
C THR A 397 -17.62 28.55 -6.65
N ASN A 398 -17.39 29.25 -5.54
CA ASN A 398 -16.05 29.43 -5.00
C ASN A 398 -15.42 28.12 -4.53
N ILE A 399 -16.19 27.20 -3.93
CA ILE A 399 -15.72 25.88 -3.50
C ILE A 399 -15.33 25.03 -4.73
N HIS A 400 -16.12 25.07 -5.81
CA HIS A 400 -15.78 24.41 -7.07
C HIS A 400 -14.43 24.92 -7.61
N GLU A 401 -14.27 26.23 -7.73
CA GLU A 401 -13.02 26.85 -8.20
C GLU A 401 -11.83 26.49 -7.27
N ASP A 402 -12.05 26.47 -5.96
CA ASP A 402 -11.02 26.08 -4.98
C ASP A 402 -10.60 24.62 -5.15
N VAL A 403 -11.53 23.70 -5.40
CA VAL A 403 -11.20 22.28 -5.64
C VAL A 403 -10.38 22.11 -6.91
N GLU A 404 -10.74 22.78 -8.00
CA GLU A 404 -9.98 22.76 -9.25
C GLU A 404 -8.55 23.30 -9.06
N MET A 405 -8.43 24.46 -8.41
CA MET A 405 -7.12 25.05 -8.10
C MET A 405 -6.30 24.19 -7.14
N LEU A 406 -6.93 23.54 -6.15
CA LEU A 406 -6.25 22.64 -5.21
C LEU A 406 -5.73 21.43 -5.96
N MET A 407 -6.49 20.91 -6.91
CA MET A 407 -6.06 19.81 -7.76
C MET A 407 -4.86 20.19 -8.64
N GLU A 408 -4.84 21.40 -9.21
CA GLU A 408 -3.69 21.89 -9.97
C GLU A 408 -2.43 21.98 -9.10
N ASP A 409 -2.57 22.55 -7.88
CA ASP A 409 -1.46 22.67 -6.94
C ASP A 409 -0.98 21.30 -6.44
N LEU A 410 -1.89 20.39 -6.07
CA LEU A 410 -1.53 19.04 -5.63
C LEU A 410 -0.83 18.26 -6.74
N ASN A 411 -1.32 18.33 -7.99
CA ASN A 411 -0.65 17.70 -9.12
C ASN A 411 0.76 18.27 -9.34
N ARG A 412 0.90 19.59 -9.27
CA ARG A 412 2.20 20.25 -9.40
C ARG A 412 3.19 19.86 -8.30
N LEU A 413 2.73 19.76 -7.05
CA LEU A 413 3.57 19.51 -5.87
C LEU A 413 3.91 18.02 -5.68
N TYR A 414 2.92 17.15 -5.84
CA TYR A 414 2.97 15.75 -5.43
C TYR A 414 2.90 14.75 -6.57
N ASN A 415 2.64 15.23 -7.78
CA ASN A 415 2.65 14.41 -9.00
C ASN A 415 3.72 14.88 -10.00
N PRO A 416 4.98 15.10 -9.57
CA PRO A 416 5.97 15.68 -10.46
C PRO A 416 6.31 14.69 -11.57
N LEU A 417 6.34 15.21 -12.81
CA LEU A 417 6.70 14.46 -14.00
C LEU A 417 8.11 13.89 -13.84
N GLY A 418 8.22 12.56 -13.82
CA GLY A 418 9.50 11.88 -13.69
C GLY A 418 9.39 10.38 -13.72
N GLU A 419 10.45 9.75 -14.20
CA GLU A 419 10.56 8.30 -14.26
C GLU A 419 11.07 7.76 -12.93
N GLU A 420 10.73 6.51 -12.64
CA GLU A 420 11.18 5.83 -11.46
C GLU A 420 11.97 4.58 -11.83
N LEU A 421 13.14 4.42 -11.23
CA LEU A 421 13.95 3.22 -11.35
C LEU A 421 14.30 2.72 -9.95
N THR A 422 13.90 1.48 -9.65
CA THR A 422 14.25 0.80 -8.42
C THR A 422 15.07 -0.44 -8.72
N PHE A 423 16.14 -0.69 -7.96
CA PHE A 423 16.83 -1.96 -8.03
C PHE A 423 17.46 -2.32 -6.68
N ALA A 424 17.54 -3.63 -6.44
CA ALA A 424 18.12 -4.19 -5.23
C ALA A 424 19.10 -5.30 -5.59
N PHE A 425 20.14 -5.48 -4.79
CA PHE A 425 21.10 -6.57 -4.95
C PHE A 425 21.52 -7.15 -3.60
N PHE A 426 21.91 -8.42 -3.64
CA PHE A 426 22.43 -9.12 -2.47
C PHE A 426 23.85 -8.64 -2.16
N PHE A 427 24.15 -8.52 -0.87
CA PHE A 427 25.50 -8.40 -0.34
C PHE A 427 25.69 -9.40 0.80
N LYS A 428 26.92 -9.52 1.32
CA LYS A 428 27.19 -10.39 2.47
C LYS A 428 26.43 -9.89 3.71
N GLY A 429 25.36 -10.58 4.08
CA GLY A 429 24.55 -10.26 5.26
C GLY A 429 23.32 -9.38 4.99
N GLY A 430 22.85 -9.28 3.74
CA GLY A 430 21.58 -8.60 3.47
C GLY A 430 21.32 -8.20 2.01
N ILE A 431 20.40 -7.25 1.87
CA ILE A 431 19.98 -6.66 0.60
C ILE A 431 20.22 -5.15 0.67
N ALA A 432 20.88 -4.60 -0.35
CA ALA A 432 21.00 -3.16 -0.54
C ALA A 432 20.26 -2.76 -1.81
N GLY A 433 19.61 -1.60 -1.79
CA GLY A 433 18.86 -1.14 -2.95
C GLY A 433 18.85 0.37 -3.09
N TYR A 434 18.41 0.79 -4.26
CA TYR A 434 18.28 2.17 -4.68
C TYR A 434 16.92 2.35 -5.33
N GLN A 435 16.30 3.50 -5.08
CA GLN A 435 15.10 3.97 -5.75
C GLN A 435 15.40 5.39 -6.23
N TYR A 436 15.46 5.57 -7.54
CA TYR A 436 15.69 6.83 -8.22
C TYR A 436 14.35 7.38 -8.69
N HIS A 437 14.04 8.60 -8.30
CA HIS A 437 12.93 9.38 -8.84
C HIS A 437 13.51 10.53 -9.67
N HIS A 438 13.44 10.37 -11.00
CA HIS A 438 13.94 11.34 -11.99
C HIS A 438 12.90 12.44 -12.25
N HIS A 439 12.44 13.11 -11.19
CA HIS A 439 11.37 14.09 -11.30
C HIS A 439 11.88 15.53 -11.40
N THR A 440 11.17 16.35 -12.16
CA THR A 440 11.34 17.81 -12.22
C THR A 440 10.40 18.49 -11.23
N ASN A 441 10.49 18.16 -9.93
CA ASN A 441 9.58 18.75 -8.94
C ASN A 441 9.94 20.24 -8.69
N PRO A 442 8.98 21.18 -8.75
CA PRO A 442 9.18 22.55 -8.27
C PRO A 442 9.47 22.63 -6.76
N ILE A 443 9.06 21.63 -5.97
CA ILE A 443 9.44 21.52 -4.56
C ILE A 443 10.95 21.27 -4.49
N ARG A 444 11.69 22.34 -4.17
CA ARG A 444 13.14 22.28 -3.99
C ARG A 444 13.44 21.71 -2.62
N VAL A 445 13.47 20.40 -2.48
CA VAL A 445 14.09 19.82 -1.30
C VAL A 445 15.60 19.96 -1.45
N GLN A 446 16.16 20.94 -0.75
CA GLN A 446 17.59 21.14 -0.72
C GLN A 446 18.17 20.07 0.21
N ALA A 447 18.89 19.11 -0.38
CA ALA A 447 19.64 18.16 0.42
C ALA A 447 20.64 18.94 1.30
N GLN A 448 20.54 18.75 2.61
CA GLN A 448 21.39 19.39 3.59
C GLN A 448 21.75 18.40 4.70
N PRO A 449 22.86 18.60 5.44
CA PRO A 449 23.11 17.80 6.64
C PRO A 449 21.94 17.96 7.61
N LEU A 450 21.23 16.87 7.90
CA LEU A 450 20.06 16.89 8.79
C LEU A 450 20.52 17.03 10.24
N LYS A 451 20.33 18.21 10.83
CA LYS A 451 20.63 18.45 12.25
C LYS A 451 19.72 17.65 13.16
N SER A 452 18.49 17.36 12.74
CA SER A 452 17.53 16.52 13.47
C SER A 452 18.10 15.15 13.82
N LEU A 453 19.04 14.60 13.04
CA LEU A 453 19.75 13.36 13.36
C LEU A 453 20.64 13.46 14.62
N GLN A 454 20.98 14.67 15.06
CA GLN A 454 21.68 14.90 16.33
C GLN A 454 20.71 14.87 17.52
N HIS A 455 19.41 14.92 17.27
CA HIS A 455 18.36 15.05 18.28
C HIS A 455 17.50 13.78 18.42
N ILE A 456 17.95 12.64 17.87
CA ILE A 456 17.25 11.33 17.94
C ILE A 456 17.72 10.43 19.10
N GLY A 457 18.63 10.93 19.95
CA GLY A 457 19.30 10.12 20.97
C GLY A 457 20.48 9.29 20.44
N GLU A 458 21.11 8.51 21.31
CA GLU A 458 22.29 7.69 20.96
C GLU A 458 21.93 6.36 20.30
N ASN A 459 20.86 5.70 20.76
CA ASN A 459 20.46 4.36 20.33
C ASN A 459 18.94 4.27 20.07
N PRO A 460 18.38 5.03 19.11
CA PRO A 460 16.95 4.94 18.79
C PRO A 460 16.58 3.53 18.30
N ALA A 461 15.44 3.01 18.74
CA ALA A 461 14.89 1.77 18.20
C ALA A 461 14.29 2.00 16.81
N LEU A 462 13.69 3.17 16.59
CA LEU A 462 13.23 3.62 15.29
C LEU A 462 13.36 5.14 15.20
N PHE A 463 13.73 5.64 14.02
CA PHE A 463 13.50 7.04 13.69
C PHE A 463 13.18 7.23 12.21
N SER A 464 12.49 8.33 11.92
CA SER A 464 12.30 8.90 10.59
C SER A 464 12.53 10.40 10.70
N ALA A 465 13.56 10.89 10.03
CA ALA A 465 13.96 12.29 10.02
C ALA A 465 13.89 12.83 8.60
N SER A 466 13.41 14.05 8.43
CA SER A 466 13.30 14.69 7.12
C SER A 466 13.56 16.19 7.21
N ALA A 467 14.17 16.73 6.17
CA ALA A 467 14.07 18.13 5.85
C ALA A 467 12.65 18.40 5.34
N ASP A 468 12.04 19.44 5.87
CA ASP A 468 10.78 19.99 5.38
C ASP A 468 10.96 20.52 3.96
N TRP A 469 9.84 20.57 3.27
CA TRP A 469 9.77 20.99 1.89
C TRP A 469 9.61 22.52 1.85
N ASP A 470 10.37 23.17 0.98
CA ASP A 470 10.23 24.62 0.78
C ASP A 470 8.89 24.87 0.08
N ASP A 471 7.88 25.28 0.85
CA ASP A 471 6.60 25.71 0.30
C ASP A 471 6.81 27.00 -0.51
N ASP A 472 6.29 27.04 -1.73
CA ASP A 472 6.37 28.20 -2.62
C ASP A 472 5.29 29.25 -2.34
N GLY A 473 4.67 29.19 -1.15
CA GLY A 473 3.50 29.97 -0.74
C GLY A 473 2.18 29.27 -1.01
N THR A 474 2.19 28.00 -1.44
CA THR A 474 0.96 27.21 -1.66
C THR A 474 0.22 26.95 -0.36
N LEU A 475 0.93 26.65 0.73
CA LEU A 475 0.32 26.49 2.04
C LEU A 475 -0.38 27.77 2.50
N ASP A 476 0.30 28.91 2.40
CA ASP A 476 -0.27 30.22 2.76
C ASP A 476 -1.49 30.56 1.89
N LYS A 477 -1.44 30.28 0.59
CA LYS A 477 -2.60 30.42 -0.32
C LYS A 477 -3.81 29.64 0.20
N TRP A 478 -3.64 28.36 0.55
CA TRP A 478 -4.74 27.50 1.00
C TRP A 478 -5.25 27.86 2.39
N LEU A 479 -4.38 28.23 3.32
CA LEU A 479 -4.80 28.73 4.63
C LEU A 479 -5.65 30.01 4.50
N ASN A 480 -5.27 30.94 3.62
CA ASN A 480 -6.08 32.12 3.36
C ASN A 480 -7.46 31.76 2.78
N ARG A 481 -7.51 30.88 1.77
CA ARG A 481 -8.78 30.45 1.18
C ARG A 481 -9.69 29.74 2.17
N ILE A 482 -9.17 28.81 2.97
CA ILE A 482 -9.93 28.11 4.02
C ILE A 482 -10.56 29.12 4.98
N GLN A 483 -9.79 30.13 5.42
CA GLN A 483 -10.32 31.19 6.28
C GLN A 483 -11.45 31.97 5.61
N GLU A 484 -11.26 32.41 4.37
CA GLU A 484 -12.27 33.14 3.61
C GLU A 484 -13.56 32.34 3.44
N ARG A 485 -13.49 31.02 3.17
CA ARG A 485 -14.67 30.16 3.04
C ARG A 485 -15.37 29.93 4.38
N ALA A 486 -14.61 29.77 5.46
CA ALA A 486 -15.18 29.69 6.79
C ALA A 486 -15.94 30.98 7.16
N GLU A 487 -15.38 32.15 6.86
CA GLU A 487 -16.03 33.45 7.06
C GLU A 487 -17.32 33.58 6.24
N GLN A 488 -17.31 33.16 4.96
CA GLN A 488 -18.51 33.14 4.11
C GLN A 488 -19.60 32.21 4.66
N ALA A 489 -19.25 30.99 5.08
CA ALA A 489 -20.19 30.05 5.67
C ALA A 489 -20.79 30.56 6.99
N MET A 490 -19.96 31.20 7.84
CA MET A 490 -20.44 31.84 9.08
C MET A 490 -21.38 33.02 8.81
N ALA A 491 -21.12 33.83 7.77
CA ALA A 491 -22.01 34.92 7.39
C ALA A 491 -23.40 34.40 6.95
N LEU A 492 -23.44 33.36 6.13
CA LEU A 492 -24.69 32.74 5.68
C LEU A 492 -25.51 32.17 6.84
N THR A 493 -24.85 31.53 7.81
CA THR A 493 -25.51 31.00 9.02
C THR A 493 -25.98 32.10 9.99
N ALA A 494 -25.33 33.27 9.99
CA ALA A 494 -25.79 34.41 10.77
C ALA A 494 -27.03 35.10 10.14
N GLU A 495 -27.15 35.08 8.81
CA GLU A 495 -28.28 35.66 8.06
C GLU A 495 -29.56 34.81 8.14
N SER A 496 -29.44 33.49 8.33
CA SER A 496 -30.56 32.52 8.35
C SER A 496 -31.40 32.49 9.64
N GLY A 497 -31.40 33.60 10.39
CA GLY A 497 -32.03 33.78 11.70
C GLY A 497 -33.14 32.78 12.07
N ASP A 498 -32.88 32.01 13.12
CA ASP A 498 -33.83 31.18 13.88
C ASP A 498 -34.41 29.87 13.28
N ALA A 499 -34.00 29.43 12.10
CA ALA A 499 -34.56 28.20 11.49
C ALA A 499 -33.77 26.90 11.82
N SER A 500 -34.47 25.90 12.36
CA SER A 500 -34.09 24.53 12.83
C SER A 500 -33.07 24.36 13.99
N PRO A 501 -33.37 23.53 15.03
CA PRO A 501 -32.44 23.19 16.12
C PRO A 501 -31.41 22.09 15.80
N THR A 502 -31.56 21.35 14.70
CA THR A 502 -30.71 20.17 14.40
C THR A 502 -29.48 20.46 13.56
N SER A 503 -29.34 21.68 13.00
CA SER A 503 -28.26 22.07 12.09
C SER A 503 -27.39 23.24 12.57
N LYS A 504 -27.69 23.84 13.74
CA LYS A 504 -26.94 25.00 14.24
C LYS A 504 -25.70 24.57 15.00
N MET A 505 -24.55 24.68 14.34
CA MET A 505 -23.27 24.68 15.01
C MET A 505 -23.25 25.81 16.05
N ASP A 506 -23.02 25.48 17.33
CA ASP A 506 -22.99 26.45 18.42
C ASP A 506 -21.97 27.56 18.10
N PRO A 507 -22.33 28.86 18.16
CA PRO A 507 -21.41 29.97 17.91
C PRO A 507 -20.10 29.90 18.71
N ALA A 508 -20.13 29.32 19.91
CA ALA A 508 -18.93 29.09 20.72
C ALA A 508 -17.99 28.04 20.10
N ILE A 509 -18.54 27.01 19.46
CA ILE A 509 -17.75 26.00 18.72
C ILE A 509 -17.16 26.62 17.45
N ALA A 510 -17.93 27.42 16.71
CA ALA A 510 -17.44 28.09 15.50
C ALA A 510 -16.31 29.09 15.82
N ALA A 511 -16.48 29.90 16.86
CA ALA A 511 -15.43 30.80 17.35
C ALA A 511 -14.20 30.03 17.84
N GLY A 512 -14.41 28.90 18.53
CA GLY A 512 -13.34 28.01 18.96
C GLY A 512 -12.53 27.45 17.79
N LEU A 513 -13.19 26.87 16.78
CA LEU A 513 -12.50 26.36 15.59
C LEU A 513 -11.75 27.47 14.83
N THR A 514 -12.31 28.67 14.77
CA THR A 514 -11.65 29.84 14.17
C THR A 514 -10.36 30.20 14.91
N GLU A 515 -10.40 30.27 16.25
CA GLU A 515 -9.19 30.54 17.05
C GLU A 515 -8.15 29.42 16.96
N LEU A 516 -8.57 28.16 16.89
CA LEU A 516 -7.64 27.04 16.62
C LEU A 516 -6.99 27.18 15.24
N PHE A 517 -7.77 27.54 14.22
CA PHE A 517 -7.23 27.79 12.89
C PHE A 517 -6.22 28.94 12.88
N LEU A 518 -6.56 30.09 13.49
CA LEU A 518 -5.67 31.25 13.58
C LEU A 518 -4.41 30.99 14.41
N ALA A 519 -4.53 30.26 15.53
CA ALA A 519 -3.36 29.83 16.31
C ALA A 519 -2.42 28.94 15.48
N THR A 520 -2.98 28.10 14.61
CA THR A 520 -2.20 27.26 13.68
C THR A 520 -1.49 28.10 12.64
N LYS A 521 -2.24 28.96 11.94
CA LYS A 521 -1.77 29.79 10.83
C LYS A 521 -0.76 30.87 11.26
N ASP A 522 -1.05 31.60 12.34
CA ASP A 522 -0.29 32.80 12.71
C ASP A 522 0.90 32.51 13.63
N ASP A 523 0.76 31.48 14.49
CA ASP A 523 1.75 31.16 15.52
C ASP A 523 2.40 29.78 15.30
N LEU A 524 1.65 28.69 15.13
CA LEU A 524 2.24 27.33 15.08
C LEU A 524 3.09 27.12 13.82
N LEU A 525 2.50 27.20 12.62
CA LEU A 525 3.21 26.91 11.38
C LEU A 525 4.41 27.85 11.19
N PRO A 526 4.31 29.17 11.43
CA PRO A 526 5.46 30.06 11.31
C PRO A 526 6.53 29.87 12.40
N SER A 527 6.27 29.07 13.44
CA SER A 527 7.25 28.76 14.50
C SER A 527 8.10 27.55 14.23
N VAL A 528 7.66 26.66 13.32
CA VAL A 528 8.35 25.41 12.98
C VAL A 528 9.42 25.71 11.92
N GLY A 529 10.60 25.11 12.12
CA GLY A 529 11.75 25.18 11.21
C GLY A 529 11.64 24.20 10.05
N LYS A 530 12.77 23.88 9.43
CA LYS A 530 12.82 23.09 8.20
C LYS A 530 13.20 21.64 8.45
N GLU A 531 13.18 21.15 9.67
CA GLU A 531 13.52 19.76 9.97
C GLU A 531 12.59 19.18 11.03
N ALA A 532 12.23 17.91 10.83
CA ALA A 532 11.45 17.15 11.79
C ALA A 532 12.01 15.72 11.91
N ALA A 533 11.79 15.10 13.07
CA ALA A 533 12.02 13.68 13.26
C ALA A 533 10.97 13.06 14.16
N PHE A 534 10.50 11.86 13.79
CA PHE A 534 9.83 10.94 14.69
C PHE A 534 10.85 9.95 15.25
N VAL A 535 10.81 9.71 16.56
CA VAL A 535 11.75 8.82 17.25
C VAL A 535 10.96 7.90 18.18
N LEU A 536 11.36 6.64 18.23
CA LEU A 536 10.87 5.67 19.20
C LEU A 536 12.06 4.97 19.83
N ASP A 537 12.10 4.92 21.16
CA ASP A 537 13.05 4.12 21.93
C ASP A 537 12.36 3.30 23.02
N PHE A 538 13.15 2.46 23.69
CA PHE A 538 12.73 1.58 24.78
C PHE A 538 13.59 1.78 26.04
N GLU A 539 14.22 2.95 26.20
CA GLU A 539 15.14 3.21 27.32
C GLU A 539 14.39 3.39 28.64
N GLN A 540 13.18 3.98 28.57
CA GLN A 540 12.33 4.19 29.74
C GLN A 540 11.84 2.85 30.28
N ARG A 541 11.96 2.65 31.59
CA ARG A 541 11.59 1.39 32.24
C ARG A 541 10.77 1.61 33.49
N SER A 542 9.64 0.93 33.59
CA SER A 542 8.78 0.97 34.78
C SER A 542 8.48 -0.44 35.27
N ARG A 543 8.41 -0.61 36.60
CA ARG A 543 7.88 -1.84 37.21
C ARG A 543 6.36 -1.84 37.31
N GLN A 544 5.72 -0.68 37.26
CA GLN A 544 4.29 -0.54 37.44
C GLN A 544 3.83 0.80 36.86
N TRP A 545 3.35 0.78 35.62
CA TRP A 545 2.99 2.00 34.89
C TRP A 545 1.65 2.60 35.33
N HIS A 546 0.76 1.79 35.94
CA HIS A 546 -0.48 2.23 36.54
C HIS A 546 -0.88 1.29 37.68
N PRO A 547 -1.45 1.77 38.81
CA PRO A 547 -1.85 0.97 39.96
C PRO A 547 -2.82 -0.17 39.66
N ILE A 548 -3.63 -0.04 38.60
CA ILE A 548 -4.54 -1.11 38.12
C ILE A 548 -3.77 -2.31 37.58
N VAL A 549 -2.54 -2.10 37.11
CA VAL A 549 -1.69 -3.16 36.59
C VAL A 549 -0.81 -3.66 37.74
N PRO A 550 -0.77 -4.97 38.00
CA PRO A 550 0.17 -5.55 38.95
C PRO A 550 1.63 -5.15 38.67
N PRO A 551 2.45 -4.94 39.71
CA PRO A 551 3.86 -4.65 39.53
C PRO A 551 4.58 -5.88 38.94
N SER A 552 5.46 -5.65 37.96
CA SER A 552 6.35 -6.66 37.40
C SER A 552 7.58 -6.91 38.28
N ALA A 553 8.20 -8.08 38.12
CA ALA A 553 9.42 -8.41 38.87
C ALA A 553 10.61 -7.53 38.41
N ASP A 554 10.74 -7.39 37.09
CA ASP A 554 11.76 -6.57 36.44
C ASP A 554 11.15 -5.29 35.86
N ALA A 555 11.96 -4.23 35.69
CA ALA A 555 11.49 -3.00 35.08
C ALA A 555 11.31 -3.19 33.56
N LEU A 556 10.07 -3.08 33.10
CA LEU A 556 9.65 -3.33 31.72
C LEU A 556 9.98 -2.13 30.83
N PRO A 557 10.57 -2.36 29.64
CA PRO A 557 10.87 -1.30 28.67
C PRO A 557 9.60 -0.70 28.08
N PHE A 558 9.44 0.60 28.09
CA PHE A 558 8.24 1.26 27.60
C PHE A 558 8.49 1.88 26.21
N PRO A 559 7.56 1.75 25.24
CA PRO A 559 7.66 2.45 23.97
C PRO A 559 7.53 3.96 24.20
N ALA A 560 8.62 4.70 24.01
CA ALA A 560 8.66 6.14 24.19
C ALA A 560 8.69 6.84 22.81
N PRO A 561 7.53 7.16 22.21
CA PRO A 561 7.50 7.96 20.99
C PRO A 561 7.81 9.43 21.31
N ALA A 562 8.53 10.08 20.41
CA ALA A 562 8.76 11.51 20.42
C ALA A 562 8.66 12.12 19.02
N LEU A 563 8.20 13.37 18.97
CA LEU A 563 8.28 14.21 17.78
C LEU A 563 9.24 15.35 18.05
N VAL A 564 10.25 15.49 17.21
CA VAL A 564 11.30 16.49 17.28
C VAL A 564 11.13 17.44 16.11
N TYR A 565 11.03 18.74 16.37
CA TYR A 565 10.89 19.77 15.35
C TYR A 565 11.93 20.87 15.55
N GLU A 566 12.57 21.29 14.47
CA GLU A 566 13.32 22.54 14.45
C GLU A 566 12.34 23.69 14.70
N LEU A 567 12.81 24.77 15.31
CA LEU A 567 12.04 25.98 15.56
C LEU A 567 12.71 27.17 14.91
N THR A 568 11.91 28.00 14.25
CA THR A 568 12.31 29.36 13.89
C THR A 568 12.02 30.35 15.02
N SER A 569 11.04 30.05 15.89
CA SER A 569 10.65 30.91 17.01
C SER A 569 9.96 30.15 18.14
N ALA A 570 10.71 29.85 19.20
CA ALA A 570 10.18 29.26 20.43
C ALA A 570 9.06 30.09 21.08
N GLU A 571 9.12 31.43 20.96
CA GLU A 571 8.08 32.31 21.50
C GLU A 571 6.74 32.18 20.77
N ARG A 572 6.76 32.12 19.43
CA ARG A 572 5.55 31.85 18.62
C ARG A 572 5.00 30.47 18.95
N HIS A 573 5.88 29.47 19.04
CA HIS A 573 5.49 28.11 19.38
C HIS A 573 4.76 28.04 20.74
N ARG A 574 5.32 28.69 21.77
CA ARG A 574 4.68 28.79 23.09
C ARG A 574 3.34 29.52 23.02
N ARG A 575 3.23 30.59 22.22
CA ARG A 575 1.96 31.32 22.01
C ARG A 575 0.90 30.43 21.38
N ALA A 576 1.24 29.66 20.34
CA ALA A 576 0.29 28.76 19.67
C ALA A 576 -0.36 27.79 20.66
N TRP A 577 0.46 27.08 21.44
CA TRP A 577 -0.03 26.13 22.44
C TRP A 577 -0.86 26.80 23.54
N ARG A 578 -0.48 28.00 23.96
CA ARG A 578 -1.29 28.77 24.90
C ARG A 578 -2.65 29.12 24.32
N ARG A 579 -2.72 29.58 23.07
CA ARG A 579 -3.99 29.86 22.38
C ARG A 579 -4.85 28.61 22.25
N TYR A 580 -4.27 27.46 21.90
CA TYR A 580 -4.99 26.18 21.88
C TYR A 580 -5.55 25.83 23.26
N PHE A 581 -4.74 25.92 24.30
CA PHE A 581 -5.19 25.66 25.66
C PHE A 581 -6.32 26.60 26.08
N ASP A 582 -6.16 27.92 25.90
CA ASP A 582 -7.16 28.93 26.27
C ASP A 582 -8.47 28.74 25.49
N THR A 583 -8.41 28.22 24.25
CA THR A 583 -9.58 27.95 23.40
C THR A 583 -10.32 26.67 23.80
N ILE A 584 -9.59 25.59 24.08
CA ILE A 584 -10.19 24.27 24.35
C ILE A 584 -10.57 24.11 25.83
N ASN A 585 -9.82 24.71 26.76
CA ASN A 585 -10.03 24.53 28.20
C ASN A 585 -11.46 24.88 28.68
N PRO A 586 -12.13 25.94 28.18
CA PRO A 586 -13.53 26.21 28.50
C PRO A 586 -14.48 25.08 28.09
N LEU A 587 -14.22 24.39 26.97
CA LEU A 587 -15.03 23.25 26.53
C LEU A 587 -14.91 22.06 27.49
N PHE A 588 -13.74 21.87 28.11
CA PHE A 588 -13.52 20.81 29.10
C PHE A 588 -14.16 21.08 30.46
N MET A 589 -14.55 22.32 30.79
CA MET A 589 -15.21 22.64 32.08
C MET A 589 -16.50 21.84 32.29
N SER A 590 -17.23 21.56 31.21
CA SER A 590 -18.45 20.73 31.20
C SER A 590 -18.16 19.24 31.40
N PHE A 591 -16.95 18.78 31.07
CA PHE A 591 -16.50 17.39 31.20
C PHE A 591 -15.61 17.15 32.42
N GLY A 592 -15.25 18.20 33.17
CA GLY A 592 -14.39 18.14 34.35
C GLY A 592 -14.72 17.01 35.34
N PRO A 593 -15.99 16.83 35.75
CA PRO A 593 -16.39 15.74 36.65
C PRO A 593 -16.12 14.34 36.08
N LEU A 594 -16.22 14.14 34.77
CA LEU A 594 -15.92 12.85 34.11
C LEU A 594 -14.41 12.58 34.08
N MET A 595 -13.57 13.61 34.17
CA MET A 595 -12.11 13.52 34.23
C MET A 595 -11.56 13.64 35.66
N GLY A 596 -12.42 13.60 36.68
CA GLY A 596 -12.00 13.70 38.09
C GLY A 596 -11.59 15.12 38.53
N LEU A 597 -11.91 16.15 37.74
CA LEU A 597 -11.73 17.56 38.10
C LEU A 597 -12.98 18.08 38.85
N PRO A 598 -12.84 19.05 39.77
CA PRO A 598 -13.99 19.72 40.38
C PRO A 598 -14.96 20.31 39.33
N PRO A 599 -16.28 20.28 39.55
CA PRO A 599 -17.25 20.82 38.60
C PRO A 599 -16.97 22.29 38.27
N GLY A 600 -16.95 22.61 36.97
CA GLY A 600 -16.66 23.97 36.49
C GLY A 600 -15.19 24.36 36.51
N GLN A 601 -14.28 23.44 36.88
CA GLN A 601 -12.84 23.66 36.78
C GLN A 601 -12.30 23.06 35.48
N GLY A 602 -11.62 23.89 34.69
CA GLY A 602 -10.87 23.44 33.51
C GLY A 602 -9.60 22.68 33.92
N LEU A 603 -8.85 22.21 32.92
CA LEU A 603 -7.48 21.74 33.11
C LEU A 603 -6.63 22.87 33.76
N PRO A 604 -5.73 22.54 34.70
CA PRO A 604 -4.77 23.52 35.23
C PRO A 604 -3.75 23.91 34.15
N GLU A 605 -3.05 25.04 34.35
CA GLU A 605 -1.96 25.41 33.44
C GLU A 605 -0.82 24.36 33.46
N ALA A 606 -0.05 24.30 32.37
CA ALA A 606 1.13 23.45 32.29
C ALA A 606 2.19 23.87 33.31
N THR A 607 2.84 22.90 33.95
CA THR A 607 3.96 23.17 34.86
C THR A 607 5.23 23.33 34.05
N GLU A 608 5.94 24.45 34.22
CA GLU A 608 7.24 24.66 33.60
C GLU A 608 8.38 24.17 34.51
N THR A 609 9.28 23.34 33.97
CA THR A 609 10.52 22.92 34.64
C THR A 609 11.73 23.27 33.78
N ALA A 610 12.78 23.86 34.36
CA ALA A 610 13.99 24.17 33.60
C ALA A 610 14.70 22.90 33.09
N ILE A 611 15.15 22.92 31.84
CA ILE A 611 15.99 21.89 31.23
C ILE A 611 17.21 22.57 30.56
N PRO A 612 18.27 21.81 30.21
CA PRO A 612 19.41 22.38 29.50
C PRO A 612 18.97 23.09 28.20
N GLY A 613 19.26 24.39 28.10
CA GLY A 613 18.95 25.19 26.91
C GLY A 613 17.47 25.60 26.76
N GLY A 614 16.60 25.31 27.74
CA GLY A 614 15.17 25.56 27.58
C GLY A 614 14.30 25.25 28.78
N VAL A 615 13.02 24.97 28.53
CA VAL A 615 12.05 24.53 29.54
C VAL A 615 11.33 23.26 29.09
N TYR A 616 10.83 22.51 30.06
CA TYR A 616 9.89 21.42 29.86
C TYR A 616 8.52 21.88 30.33
N LEU A 617 7.54 21.86 29.42
CA LEU A 617 6.14 22.15 29.68
C LEU A 617 5.42 20.82 29.89
N GLN A 618 5.11 20.50 31.14
CA GLN A 618 4.43 19.25 31.48
C GLN A 618 2.92 19.39 31.28
N VAL A 619 2.31 18.40 30.61
CA VAL A 619 0.85 18.33 30.48
C VAL A 619 0.22 18.17 31.87
N PRO A 620 -0.74 19.04 32.23
CA PRO A 620 -1.41 19.01 33.52
C PRO A 620 -2.21 17.70 33.74
N GLY A 621 -2.41 17.31 35.00
CA GLY A 621 -3.35 16.24 35.37
C GLY A 621 -2.87 14.80 35.20
N VAL A 622 -1.70 14.57 34.61
CA VAL A 622 -1.15 13.21 34.41
C VAL A 622 -0.98 12.43 35.73
N PRO A 623 -0.43 13.02 36.83
CA PRO A 623 -0.35 12.31 38.10
C PRO A 623 -1.73 11.95 38.70
N MET A 624 -2.79 12.68 38.35
CA MET A 624 -4.15 12.39 38.81
C MET A 624 -4.72 11.12 38.19
N LEU A 625 -4.18 10.71 37.03
CA LEU A 625 -4.53 9.45 36.37
C LEU A 625 -3.86 8.24 37.05
N GLY A 626 -3.07 8.44 38.11
CA GLY A 626 -2.38 7.36 38.82
C GLY A 626 -1.22 6.74 38.05
N ALA A 627 -0.83 7.26 36.89
CA ALA A 627 0.30 6.74 36.11
C ALA A 627 1.63 6.83 36.88
N ASP A 628 2.62 6.02 36.49
CA ASP A 628 3.98 6.10 37.00
C ASP A 628 4.48 7.56 36.93
N PRO A 629 5.07 8.13 38.00
CA PRO A 629 5.56 9.50 37.98
C PRO A 629 6.58 9.83 36.88
N GLN A 630 7.25 8.82 36.31
CA GLN A 630 8.13 9.00 35.15
C GLN A 630 7.34 9.30 33.87
N PHE A 631 6.10 8.80 33.75
CA PHE A 631 5.19 9.14 32.66
C PHE A 631 4.73 10.59 32.85
N SER A 632 5.33 11.45 32.06
CA SER A 632 5.16 12.89 32.15
C SER A 632 5.06 13.43 30.72
N PRO A 633 3.94 13.21 29.99
CA PRO A 633 3.72 13.81 28.69
C PRO A 633 3.95 15.32 28.72
N GLY A 634 4.63 15.83 27.71
CA GLY A 634 5.00 17.23 27.67
C GLY A 634 5.78 17.64 26.43
N LEU A 635 6.17 18.90 26.45
CA LEU A 635 6.90 19.58 25.40
C LEU A 635 8.19 20.15 25.99
N ALA A 636 9.34 19.64 25.57
CA ALA A 636 10.60 20.34 25.77
C ALA A 636 10.78 21.42 24.71
N LEU A 637 11.09 22.63 25.13
CA LEU A 637 11.21 23.79 24.28
C LEU A 637 12.54 24.50 24.53
N THR A 638 13.40 24.53 23.51
CA THR A 638 14.64 25.31 23.49
C THR A 638 14.50 26.50 22.53
N SER A 639 15.57 27.25 22.26
CA SER A 639 15.57 28.28 21.21
C SER A 639 15.30 27.70 19.82
N ASP A 640 15.84 26.51 19.54
CA ASP A 640 15.96 25.96 18.19
C ASP A 640 15.17 24.66 17.99
N TRP A 641 14.69 24.02 19.07
CA TRP A 641 14.03 22.72 19.01
C TRP A 641 12.83 22.61 19.95
N ALA A 642 11.77 21.98 19.46
CA ALA A 642 10.63 21.47 20.21
C ALA A 642 10.67 19.93 20.20
N VAL A 643 10.50 19.30 21.37
CA VAL A 643 10.40 17.85 21.51
C VAL A 643 9.12 17.50 22.27
N TYR A 644 8.15 16.93 21.57
CA TYR A 644 6.96 16.32 22.16
C TYR A 644 7.30 14.89 22.57
N THR A 645 7.02 14.53 23.81
CA THR A 645 7.37 13.21 24.36
C THR A 645 6.43 12.83 25.49
N LEU A 646 6.42 11.54 25.83
CA LEU A 646 5.74 10.99 27.00
C LEU A 646 6.62 11.05 28.28
N PHE A 647 7.92 11.36 28.15
CA PHE A 647 8.89 11.28 29.25
C PHE A 647 9.87 12.45 29.26
N GLN A 648 9.98 13.14 30.40
CA GLN A 648 10.91 14.27 30.57
C GLN A 648 12.39 13.87 30.35
N GLY A 649 12.77 12.64 30.73
CA GLY A 649 14.12 12.13 30.51
C GLY A 649 14.48 12.04 29.04
N GLN A 650 13.56 11.54 28.21
CA GLN A 650 13.71 11.48 26.76
C GLN A 650 13.79 12.89 26.15
N ALA A 651 12.92 13.80 26.58
CA ALA A 651 12.96 15.21 26.19
C ALA A 651 14.36 15.82 26.42
N THR A 652 14.92 15.60 27.62
CA THR A 652 16.22 16.14 28.01
C THR A 652 17.37 15.56 27.18
N ASN A 653 17.25 14.30 26.75
CA ASN A 653 18.21 13.65 25.87
C ASN A 653 18.14 14.24 24.45
N PHE A 654 16.93 14.38 23.91
CA PHE A 654 16.71 14.78 22.51
C PHE A 654 16.92 16.26 22.26
N VAL A 655 16.72 17.15 23.23
CA VAL A 655 17.07 18.58 23.04
C VAL A 655 18.57 18.84 22.95
N ARG A 656 19.41 17.87 23.37
CA ARG A 656 20.87 17.99 23.26
C ARG A 656 21.34 17.37 21.96
N ALA A 657 22.22 18.08 21.26
CA ALA A 657 22.89 17.55 20.08
C ALA A 657 23.82 16.39 20.47
N ASN A 658 23.60 15.23 19.84
CA ASN A 658 24.35 14.00 20.01
C ASN A 658 25.02 13.60 18.66
N SER A 659 25.82 12.53 18.66
CA SER A 659 26.45 11.99 17.45
C SER A 659 26.22 10.47 17.37
N PRO A 660 24.99 10.03 17.04
CA PRO A 660 24.65 8.62 17.01
C PRO A 660 25.49 7.84 15.98
N GLN A 661 25.84 6.60 16.32
CA GLN A 661 26.53 5.70 15.40
C GLN A 661 25.51 4.92 14.57
N LEU A 662 25.14 5.48 13.43
CA LEU A 662 24.14 4.89 12.55
C LEU A 662 24.75 3.92 11.53
N PRO A 663 24.06 2.82 11.18
CA PRO A 663 24.52 1.91 10.14
C PRO A 663 24.44 2.56 8.74
N PRO A 664 25.14 2.00 7.74
CA PRO A 664 24.99 2.42 6.35
C PRO A 664 23.53 2.36 5.89
N PRO A 665 23.04 3.32 5.07
CA PRO A 665 23.81 4.39 4.43
C PRO A 665 23.99 5.69 5.26
N LEU A 666 23.73 5.67 6.57
CA LEU A 666 23.73 6.84 7.47
C LEU A 666 25.00 6.98 8.33
N ASN A 667 26.09 6.31 7.97
CA ASN A 667 27.35 6.35 8.72
C ASN A 667 28.10 7.70 8.63
N ASP A 668 27.61 8.65 7.82
CA ASP A 668 28.09 10.02 7.73
C ASP A 668 26.92 11.01 7.95
N LEU A 669 26.84 11.59 9.14
CA LEU A 669 25.81 12.57 9.51
C LEU A 669 25.97 13.91 8.79
N ASN A 670 27.12 14.18 8.18
CA ASN A 670 27.35 15.42 7.42
C ASN A 670 26.94 15.28 5.94
N ARG A 671 26.49 14.09 5.53
CA ARG A 671 25.99 13.88 4.18
C ARG A 671 24.76 14.79 3.95
N PRO A 672 24.68 15.51 2.83
CA PRO A 672 23.47 16.22 2.45
C PRO A 672 22.32 15.21 2.20
N LEU A 673 21.25 15.30 2.98
CA LEU A 673 20.09 14.41 2.93
C LEU A 673 18.79 15.23 2.83
N ILE A 674 17.79 14.59 2.25
CA ILE A 674 16.37 14.97 2.24
C ILE A 674 15.66 14.29 3.41
N ALA A 675 15.91 12.99 3.57
CA ALA A 675 15.31 12.17 4.62
C ALA A 675 16.25 11.03 5.01
N ALA A 676 16.02 10.49 6.20
CA ALA A 676 16.77 9.40 6.78
C ALA A 676 15.87 8.61 7.71
N GLY A 677 16.05 7.29 7.76
CA GLY A 677 15.34 6.49 8.74
C GLY A 677 16.06 5.19 9.07
N HIS A 678 15.75 4.69 10.26
CA HIS A 678 16.31 3.47 10.80
C HIS A 678 15.26 2.74 11.62
N ILE A 679 15.32 1.41 11.57
CA ILE A 679 14.56 0.52 12.45
C ILE A 679 15.54 -0.54 12.95
N ASP A 680 15.71 -0.63 14.26
CA ASP A 680 16.46 -1.67 14.97
C ASP A 680 15.49 -2.73 15.50
N LEU A 681 15.20 -3.74 14.68
CA LEU A 681 14.28 -4.80 15.03
C LEU A 681 14.82 -5.70 16.17
N LEU A 682 16.13 -5.65 16.48
CA LEU A 682 16.67 -6.33 17.66
C LEU A 682 16.21 -5.65 18.94
N GLN A 683 16.19 -4.31 18.99
CA GLN A 683 15.66 -3.59 20.14
C GLN A 683 14.16 -3.85 20.36
N PHE A 684 13.36 -3.91 19.29
CA PHE A 684 11.95 -4.31 19.39
C PHE A 684 11.81 -5.75 19.92
N ALA A 685 12.62 -6.68 19.42
CA ALA A 685 12.62 -8.07 19.87
C ALA A 685 13.04 -8.19 21.36
N ASP A 686 14.07 -7.46 21.78
CA ASP A 686 14.53 -7.41 23.17
C ASP A 686 13.45 -6.83 24.09
N ALA A 687 12.81 -5.72 23.68
CA ALA A 687 11.74 -5.10 24.43
C ALA A 687 10.54 -6.04 24.60
N ALA A 688 10.06 -6.64 23.50
CA ALA A 688 8.97 -7.60 23.51
C ALA A 688 9.30 -8.84 24.37
N GLN A 689 10.53 -9.35 24.33
CA GLN A 689 10.94 -10.51 25.12
C GLN A 689 10.89 -10.24 26.63
N VAL A 690 11.22 -9.02 27.06
CA VAL A 690 11.12 -8.63 28.49
C VAL A 690 9.65 -8.59 28.91
N TRP A 691 8.78 -7.95 28.12
CA TRP A 691 7.33 -7.93 28.40
C TRP A 691 6.74 -9.33 28.50
N MET A 692 7.13 -10.24 27.61
CA MET A 692 6.61 -11.61 27.58
C MET A 692 6.92 -12.40 28.85
N LYS A 693 8.05 -12.14 29.52
CA LYS A 693 8.40 -12.82 30.77
C LYS A 693 7.44 -12.49 31.91
N ASP A 694 6.95 -11.25 31.97
CA ASP A 694 6.08 -10.76 33.05
C ASP A 694 4.58 -10.85 32.70
N VAL A 695 4.19 -10.54 31.46
CA VAL A 695 2.78 -10.57 31.03
C VAL A 695 2.23 -11.99 30.97
N MET A 696 3.00 -12.96 30.48
CA MET A 696 2.50 -14.33 30.33
C MET A 696 2.05 -14.98 31.65
N PRO A 697 2.81 -14.88 32.77
CA PRO A 697 2.33 -15.29 34.07
C PRO A 697 1.05 -14.58 34.52
N MET A 698 0.97 -13.25 34.30
CA MET A 698 -0.21 -12.45 34.68
C MET A 698 -1.46 -12.90 33.92
N VAL A 699 -1.35 -13.09 32.61
CA VAL A 699 -2.48 -13.57 31.79
C VAL A 699 -2.88 -15.00 32.18
N LYS A 700 -1.91 -15.89 32.44
CA LYS A 700 -2.19 -17.24 32.98
C LYS A 700 -2.95 -17.18 34.32
N GLN A 701 -2.63 -16.23 35.19
CA GLN A 701 -3.33 -16.04 36.47
C GLN A 701 -4.75 -15.51 36.27
N MET A 702 -4.95 -14.54 35.37
CA MET A 702 -6.29 -14.01 35.05
C MET A 702 -7.20 -15.09 34.46
N ASN A 703 -6.69 -15.92 33.55
CA ASN A 703 -7.48 -17.01 32.94
C ASN A 703 -7.81 -18.12 33.93
N ARG A 704 -6.95 -18.43 34.91
CA ARG A 704 -7.28 -19.38 35.99
C ARG A 704 -8.50 -18.95 36.80
N ASN A 705 -8.79 -17.66 36.86
CA ASN A 705 -9.95 -17.12 37.56
C ASN A 705 -11.25 -17.16 36.72
N GLN A 706 -11.18 -17.53 35.42
CA GLN A 706 -12.34 -17.63 34.53
C GLN A 706 -13.04 -19.01 34.57
N GLY A 707 -12.65 -19.89 35.50
CA GLY A 707 -13.21 -21.25 35.62
C GLY A 707 -12.59 -22.25 34.64
N PRO A 708 -12.76 -23.56 34.86
CA PRO A 708 -12.32 -24.55 33.88
C PRO A 708 -13.09 -24.34 32.57
N PRO A 709 -12.44 -24.49 31.40
CA PRO A 709 -13.15 -24.55 30.13
C PRO A 709 -14.20 -25.66 30.19
N ASP A 710 -15.34 -25.42 29.56
CA ASP A 710 -16.41 -26.40 29.46
C ASP A 710 -15.85 -27.69 28.84
N LEU A 711 -16.01 -28.84 29.51
CA LEU A 711 -15.43 -30.12 29.06
C LEU A 711 -16.05 -30.59 27.74
N ASP A 712 -17.20 -30.01 27.39
CA ASP A 712 -17.94 -30.26 26.16
C ASP A 712 -17.67 -29.20 25.07
N ALA A 713 -16.78 -28.22 25.29
CA ALA A 713 -16.40 -27.25 24.26
C ALA A 713 -15.60 -27.95 23.16
N GLU A 714 -16.02 -27.75 21.91
CA GLU A 714 -15.24 -28.20 20.75
C GLU A 714 -13.80 -27.65 20.83
N PRO A 715 -12.80 -28.41 20.36
CA PRO A 715 -11.42 -27.94 20.34
C PRO A 715 -11.36 -26.61 19.56
N SER A 716 -11.10 -25.53 20.28
CA SER A 716 -11.06 -24.20 19.69
C SER A 716 -9.82 -24.07 18.78
N ASN A 717 -10.02 -23.48 17.60
CA ASN A 717 -8.93 -23.10 16.71
C ASN A 717 -8.11 -21.91 17.25
N THR A 718 -8.57 -21.27 18.33
CA THR A 718 -7.78 -20.25 19.02
C THR A 718 -6.60 -20.89 19.75
N PRO A 719 -5.36 -20.35 19.62
CA PRO A 719 -4.23 -20.82 20.40
C PRO A 719 -4.59 -20.80 21.89
N ASN A 720 -4.25 -21.87 22.59
CA ASN A 720 -4.27 -21.80 24.06
C ASN A 720 -3.16 -20.84 24.55
N MET A 721 -3.13 -20.55 25.84
CA MET A 721 -2.16 -19.58 26.38
C MET A 721 -0.69 -20.00 26.18
N GLU A 722 -0.40 -21.29 26.17
CA GLU A 722 0.97 -21.80 25.96
C GLU A 722 1.38 -21.69 24.50
N GLU A 723 0.48 -22.06 23.58
CA GLU A 723 0.65 -21.87 22.15
C GLU A 723 0.78 -20.38 21.79
N THR A 724 0.00 -19.50 22.43
CA THR A 724 0.12 -18.04 22.27
C THR A 724 1.49 -17.54 22.72
N ALA A 725 1.98 -18.02 23.87
CA ALA A 725 3.29 -17.64 24.37
C ALA A 725 4.41 -18.04 23.39
N GLU A 726 4.32 -19.26 22.87
CA GLU A 726 5.30 -19.80 21.94
C GLU A 726 5.24 -19.09 20.58
N LEU A 727 4.04 -18.77 20.07
CA LEU A 727 3.85 -17.98 18.85
C LEU A 727 4.52 -16.61 18.96
N VAL A 728 4.30 -15.91 20.07
CA VAL A 728 4.93 -14.60 20.29
C VAL A 728 6.44 -14.74 20.45
N ALA A 729 6.94 -15.78 21.13
CA ALA A 729 8.38 -16.05 21.21
C ALA A 729 9.00 -16.33 19.83
N ILE A 730 8.30 -17.04 18.95
CA ILE A 730 8.71 -17.26 17.56
C ILE A 730 8.69 -15.96 16.76
N ALA A 731 7.65 -15.13 16.90
CA ALA A 731 7.59 -13.83 16.26
C ALA A 731 8.79 -12.94 16.66
N ILE A 732 9.14 -12.93 17.94
CA ILE A 732 10.35 -12.25 18.46
C ILE A 732 11.62 -12.81 17.79
N ASP A 733 11.76 -14.14 17.72
CA ASP A 733 12.91 -14.77 17.06
C ASP A 733 12.96 -14.48 15.55
N LEU A 734 11.81 -14.29 14.88
CA LEU A 734 11.74 -13.90 13.47
C LEU A 734 12.20 -12.45 13.26
N LEU A 735 11.78 -11.52 14.14
CA LEU A 735 12.27 -10.13 14.11
C LEU A 735 13.81 -10.09 14.20
N ARG A 736 14.41 -10.98 15.00
CA ARG A 736 15.87 -11.09 15.11
C ARG A 736 16.58 -11.55 13.84
N GLN A 737 15.87 -12.16 12.89
CA GLN A 737 16.44 -12.58 11.60
C GLN A 737 16.64 -11.41 10.64
N ILE A 738 15.98 -10.28 10.88
CA ILE A 738 16.13 -9.05 10.12
C ILE A 738 16.59 -7.94 11.09
N PRO A 739 17.88 -7.90 11.49
CA PRO A 739 18.31 -7.03 12.59
C PRO A 739 17.97 -5.55 12.41
N SER A 740 18.02 -5.05 11.17
CA SER A 740 17.75 -3.64 10.93
C SER A 740 17.37 -3.33 9.48
N TYR A 741 16.58 -2.27 9.34
CA TYR A 741 16.37 -1.54 8.08
C TYR A 741 16.93 -0.12 8.23
N THR A 742 17.59 0.39 7.20
CA THR A 742 18.12 1.77 7.22
C THR A 742 18.05 2.36 5.83
N HIS A 743 17.61 3.61 5.71
CA HIS A 743 17.58 4.32 4.44
C HIS A 743 18.07 5.76 4.57
N ALA A 744 18.54 6.29 3.45
CA ALA A 744 18.92 7.67 3.28
C ALA A 744 18.41 8.15 1.92
N THR A 745 17.72 9.28 1.91
CA THR A 745 17.21 9.94 0.72
C THR A 745 18.03 11.21 0.48
N TYR A 746 18.52 11.42 -0.74
CA TYR A 746 19.38 12.55 -1.12
C TYR A 746 19.17 12.92 -2.59
N VAL A 747 19.77 14.03 -3.02
CA VAL A 747 19.77 14.43 -4.44
C VAL A 747 21.06 13.97 -5.11
N GLN A 748 20.95 13.33 -6.27
CA GLN A 748 22.07 12.98 -7.14
C GLN A 748 21.63 13.13 -8.60
N ASP A 749 22.41 13.83 -9.43
CA ASP A 749 22.19 13.94 -10.88
C ASP A 749 20.75 14.38 -11.28
N ASN A 750 20.19 15.35 -10.55
CA ASN A 750 18.80 15.82 -10.66
C ASN A 750 17.71 14.80 -10.31
N SER A 751 18.07 13.70 -9.65
CA SER A 751 17.14 12.70 -9.11
C SER A 751 17.10 12.74 -7.60
N VAL A 752 15.93 12.45 -7.03
CA VAL A 752 15.80 12.08 -5.62
C VAL A 752 16.09 10.60 -5.51
N VAL A 753 17.11 10.24 -4.74
CA VAL A 753 17.61 8.87 -4.60
C VAL A 753 17.41 8.41 -3.17
N THR A 754 16.62 7.36 -2.98
CA THR A 754 16.53 6.63 -1.71
C THR A 754 17.42 5.40 -1.78
N GLN A 755 18.51 5.41 -1.02
CA GLN A 755 19.36 4.24 -0.81
C GLN A 755 18.92 3.54 0.47
N TYR A 756 18.77 2.22 0.44
CA TYR A 756 18.39 1.43 1.62
C TYR A 756 19.23 0.17 1.79
N VAL A 757 19.31 -0.29 3.05
CA VAL A 757 19.97 -1.52 3.46
C VAL A 757 19.05 -2.28 4.42
N ILE A 758 18.76 -3.53 4.07
CA ILE A 758 18.10 -4.51 4.95
C ILE A 758 19.16 -5.51 5.37
N LYS A 759 19.44 -5.61 6.67
CA LYS A 759 20.32 -6.66 7.20
C LYS A 759 19.55 -7.96 7.35
N VAL A 760 20.08 -9.03 6.79
CA VAL A 760 19.55 -10.39 6.91
C VAL A 760 20.75 -11.35 6.97
N PRO A 761 21.24 -11.71 8.16
CA PRO A 761 22.48 -12.48 8.31
C PRO A 761 22.45 -13.87 7.64
N THR A 762 21.26 -14.45 7.50
CA THR A 762 21.03 -15.73 6.81
C THR A 762 21.14 -15.62 5.29
N LEU A 763 21.01 -14.42 4.71
CA LEU A 763 21.26 -14.20 3.28
C LEU A 763 22.76 -14.14 3.02
N GLN A 764 23.32 -15.28 2.62
CA GLN A 764 24.68 -15.37 2.10
C GLN A 764 24.65 -15.83 0.65
N PRO A 765 24.98 -14.97 -0.33
CA PRO A 765 25.26 -15.48 -1.67
C PRO A 765 26.44 -16.44 -1.56
N ALA A 766 26.29 -17.66 -2.07
CA ALA A 766 27.35 -18.68 -2.04
C ALA A 766 28.67 -18.06 -2.53
N ALA A 767 29.73 -18.22 -1.73
CA ALA A 767 31.05 -17.73 -2.10
C ALA A 767 31.46 -18.37 -3.44
N LYS A 768 31.78 -17.54 -4.44
CA LYS A 768 32.36 -17.99 -5.71
C LYS A 768 33.79 -18.48 -5.50
#